data_AF-A0A251WF26-F1
#
_entry.id   AF-A0A251WF26-F1
#
_cell.length_a   1.000
_cell.length_b   1.000
_cell.length_c   1.000
_cell.angle_alpha   90.00
_cell.angle_beta   90.00
_cell.angle_gamma   90.00
#
_symmetry.space_group_name_H-M   'P 1'
#
loop_
_entity.id
_entity.type
_entity.pdbx_description
1 polymer ?
#
loop_
_entity_poly.entity_id
_entity_poly.type
_entity_poly.pdbx_seq_one_letter_code
_entity_poly.pdbx_strand_id
1 'polypeptide(L)'
;MDTLMRSSNPLNATTPLQASPITALSPSDLSAISTFKSNAASSLLDVGQGTVLKYDRYGDTFAQAGTPLASTMGKRQWQMSDAVGGVDPIDMLKFNVPLYHMGGADIHISLSGDADIHLFRDANGNQQIEEDEILGRAWARNNTIDATIDLSGMYMGEYYLEIRNTFPISRDYKLKVSYEQFNDVLSREMNFTGATIASGTVNNSNSSDSYHFTLDRTQNFHLSLSSASNTTDFRLVRDGNNNGRLDEGEVVVDYYYQGQTNQPITLMHRQLGEGSYFLQVNQSQIYSSESNYQIMMGCDWFSNSITDDAILTTARAAYIGDGVISHTEMRDILRQAQDAFIVDATELADLQKIVNQGSNLGISKSTQVLANKVLNWNLANDKSNLGGFGAGSSAAHLEQLIGKWFLGTDRPGIPATIDSVTLSTENGVLLPVYHQASIAYQKAEGSLFQNGISYFDIDQGAVGDCYFLASLGAVALHAPNRIADMFTDNADGTFTVRFFVDGQENYVTVDRYLPTYEANGKFVYANDSSGLSYWDDRNELWVALAEKAYAQLNQEYFNLPALGLLGISQDGSNTYEGISGGWAFNALTHITGLNAMPHQDLSSGALFWASNTIAEMMTAFNQGRMVVVNTTRPDNADVVGKHAYILAGYDANTGYFSLYNPWHSNPESANNPTGQYPIVYKTASQLLEDFHSWDATVTA
;
A
#
# COMPACT_ATOMS: atom_id res chain seq x y z
N MET A 1 69.33 36.83 -20.42
CA MET A 1 69.79 37.67 -19.29
C MET A 1 69.25 37.04 -18.03
N ASP A 2 70.03 36.66 -17.04
CA ASP A 2 71.43 36.27 -16.96
C ASP A 2 71.51 35.47 -15.65
N THR A 3 72.60 34.74 -15.52
CA THR A 3 72.78 33.57 -14.69
C THR A 3 73.52 33.93 -13.38
N LEU A 4 73.42 33.06 -12.36
CA LEU A 4 74.49 32.69 -11.41
C LEU A 4 74.86 33.73 -10.30
N MET A 5 75.22 33.41 -9.04
CA MET A 5 76.03 32.32 -8.48
C MET A 5 75.85 32.14 -6.95
N ARG A 6 75.83 30.86 -6.50
CA ARG A 6 76.68 30.16 -5.49
C ARG A 6 76.88 30.76 -4.08
N SER A 7 77.09 30.02 -2.99
CA SER A 7 77.19 28.59 -2.62
C SER A 7 77.38 28.57 -1.09
N SER A 8 76.97 27.54 -0.36
CA SER A 8 77.90 26.51 0.13
C SER A 8 77.16 25.43 0.92
N ASN A 9 77.60 24.20 0.73
CA ASN A 9 77.20 22.99 1.44
C ASN A 9 78.49 22.34 1.99
N PRO A 10 78.45 21.62 3.11
CA PRO A 10 78.84 20.20 3.11
C PRO A 10 77.89 19.35 3.98
N LEU A 11 77.27 18.28 3.46
CA LEU A 11 77.73 16.87 3.42
C LEU A 11 77.81 16.13 4.78
N ASN A 12 76.78 15.33 5.09
CA ASN A 12 76.81 13.85 5.31
C ASN A 12 75.38 13.39 5.67
N ALA A 13 74.61 12.68 4.83
CA ALA A 13 74.75 11.33 4.26
C ALA A 13 74.43 10.18 5.24
N THR A 14 73.23 9.61 5.13
CA THR A 14 73.01 8.17 4.85
C THR A 14 71.70 8.03 4.03
N THR A 15 71.76 7.16 3.03
CA THR A 15 70.98 7.13 1.79
C THR A 15 69.65 6.35 1.84
N PRO A 16 68.66 6.72 1.00
CA PRO A 16 67.53 5.88 0.60
C PRO A 16 67.93 4.97 -0.58
N LEU A 17 67.48 3.71 -0.58
CA LEU A 17 67.65 2.79 -1.71
C LEU A 17 66.38 2.75 -2.57
N GLN A 18 66.61 2.85 -3.87
CA GLN A 18 65.66 2.96 -4.97
C GLN A 18 64.74 1.73 -5.12
N ALA A 19 63.51 2.00 -5.51
CA ALA A 19 62.58 1.03 -6.07
C ALA A 19 63.12 0.41 -7.37
N SER A 20 63.06 -0.91 -7.45
CA SER A 20 63.20 -1.67 -8.71
C SER A 20 61.81 -1.95 -9.30
N PRO A 21 61.68 -2.03 -10.65
CA PRO A 21 60.41 -2.31 -11.30
C PRO A 21 60.02 -3.77 -11.08
N ILE A 22 58.81 -4.03 -10.58
CA ILE A 22 58.29 -5.39 -10.46
C ILE A 22 57.91 -5.88 -11.86
N THR A 23 58.76 -6.77 -12.38
CA THR A 23 58.52 -7.63 -13.54
C THR A 23 57.26 -8.47 -13.36
N ALA A 24 56.48 -8.60 -14.44
CA ALA A 24 55.33 -9.47 -14.53
C ALA A 24 55.67 -10.91 -14.12
N LEU A 25 54.83 -11.50 -13.27
CA LEU A 25 54.93 -12.89 -12.83
C LEU A 25 54.69 -13.86 -14.00
N SER A 26 55.38 -14.99 -13.95
CA SER A 26 55.39 -16.00 -15.01
C SER A 26 54.11 -16.86 -15.02
N PRO A 27 53.74 -17.52 -16.13
CA PRO A 27 52.55 -18.37 -16.19
C PRO A 27 52.53 -19.57 -15.22
N SER A 28 53.67 -19.93 -14.61
CA SER A 28 53.72 -20.94 -13.54
C SER A 28 53.22 -20.41 -12.19
N ASP A 29 53.25 -19.10 -11.96
CA ASP A 29 52.77 -18.46 -10.71
C ASP A 29 51.26 -18.16 -10.73
N LEU A 30 50.63 -18.18 -11.91
CA LEU A 30 49.18 -18.02 -12.09
C LEU A 30 48.40 -19.35 -11.96
N SER A 31 49.08 -20.48 -11.88
CA SER A 31 48.45 -21.78 -11.59
C SER A 31 48.11 -22.00 -10.11
N ALA A 32 48.61 -21.13 -9.21
CA ALA A 32 48.37 -21.20 -7.78
C ALA A 32 47.15 -20.40 -7.29
N ILE A 33 46.47 -19.64 -8.16
CA ILE A 33 45.31 -18.80 -7.80
C ILE A 33 43.99 -19.30 -8.41
N SER A 34 44.02 -20.28 -9.33
CA SER A 34 42.82 -20.87 -9.94
C SER A 34 42.34 -22.19 -9.32
N THR A 35 42.93 -22.65 -8.21
CA THR A 35 42.58 -23.95 -7.58
C THR A 35 42.02 -23.76 -6.16
N PHE A 36 41.06 -22.84 -5.99
CA PHE A 36 40.22 -22.76 -4.78
C PHE A 36 38.72 -22.96 -5.08
N LYS A 37 38.42 -23.67 -6.17
CA LYS A 37 37.14 -24.34 -6.37
C LYS A 37 37.38 -25.86 -6.44
N SER A 38 36.52 -26.57 -5.71
CA SER A 38 36.16 -27.99 -5.85
C SER A 38 37.19 -29.08 -5.51
N ASN A 39 37.69 -29.11 -4.26
CA ASN A 39 38.11 -30.37 -3.63
C ASN A 39 37.87 -30.31 -2.11
N ALA A 40 36.59 -30.35 -1.72
CA ALA A 40 36.16 -30.80 -0.40
C ALA A 40 34.90 -31.66 -0.56
N ALA A 41 34.97 -32.63 -1.48
CA ALA A 41 34.03 -33.75 -1.53
C ALA A 41 34.86 -35.03 -1.61
N SER A 42 35.29 -35.53 -0.46
CA SER A 42 35.41 -36.96 -0.19
C SER A 42 35.78 -37.21 1.27
N SER A 43 34.82 -37.83 1.95
CA SER A 43 34.96 -38.65 3.16
C SER A 43 35.61 -37.99 4.39
N LEU A 44 34.76 -37.59 5.33
CA LEU A 44 34.51 -38.40 6.52
C LEU A 44 33.26 -37.84 7.20
N LEU A 45 32.20 -38.64 7.18
CA LEU A 45 31.00 -38.47 7.98
C LEU A 45 31.41 -38.70 9.43
N ASP A 46 32.01 -37.67 10.03
CA ASP A 46 32.52 -37.75 11.39
C ASP A 46 31.53 -36.98 12.27
N VAL A 47 30.32 -37.53 12.38
CA VAL A 47 29.37 -37.21 13.45
C VAL A 47 29.77 -38.05 14.66
N GLY A 48 30.12 -37.41 15.76
CA GLY A 48 30.41 -38.08 17.02
C GLY A 48 29.13 -38.15 17.82
N GLN A 49 28.75 -39.34 18.30
CA GLN A 49 27.90 -39.41 19.48
C GLN A 49 28.79 -39.07 20.68
N GLY A 50 28.70 -37.85 21.16
CA GLY A 50 29.30 -37.50 22.45
C GLY A 50 28.62 -38.35 23.52
N THR A 51 29.40 -39.05 24.35
CA THR A 51 28.85 -39.72 25.53
C THR A 51 28.99 -38.75 26.70
N VAL A 52 27.87 -38.38 27.33
CA VAL A 52 27.90 -37.61 28.58
C VAL A 52 28.50 -38.48 29.68
N LEU A 53 29.50 -37.97 30.38
CA LEU A 53 29.93 -38.55 31.65
C LEU A 53 29.24 -37.78 32.76
N LYS A 54 28.19 -38.40 33.31
CA LYS A 54 27.33 -37.85 34.37
C LYS A 54 28.15 -37.52 35.62
N TYR A 55 28.01 -36.30 36.14
CA TYR A 55 28.32 -36.00 37.54
C TYR A 55 27.19 -35.19 38.18
N ASP A 56 26.20 -35.95 38.63
CA ASP A 56 25.05 -35.62 39.47
C ASP A 56 25.53 -35.16 40.88
N ARG A 57 25.58 -33.84 41.13
CA ARG A 57 25.19 -33.20 42.42
C ARG A 57 25.38 -31.68 42.50
N TYR A 58 24.28 -31.00 42.84
CA TYR A 58 24.15 -29.69 43.52
C TYR A 58 25.46 -28.97 43.93
N GLY A 59 25.95 -28.05 43.08
CA GLY A 59 27.05 -27.13 43.40
C GLY A 59 28.18 -27.06 42.37
N ASP A 60 27.88 -27.23 41.09
CA ASP A 60 28.87 -27.38 40.03
C ASP A 60 29.79 -26.15 39.87
N THR A 61 31.08 -26.39 40.03
CA THR A 61 32.18 -25.45 39.74
C THR A 61 32.91 -25.91 38.48
N PHE A 62 33.68 -25.06 37.79
CA PHE A 62 34.43 -25.47 36.58
C PHE A 62 35.36 -26.67 36.83
N ALA A 63 35.79 -26.89 38.09
CA ALA A 63 36.57 -28.04 38.56
C ALA A 63 35.88 -29.41 38.39
N GLN A 64 34.55 -29.42 38.27
CA GLN A 64 33.71 -30.63 38.19
C GLN A 64 33.24 -30.94 36.75
N ALA A 65 33.60 -30.09 35.77
CA ALA A 65 33.47 -30.43 34.35
C ALA A 65 34.21 -31.74 34.10
N GLY A 66 33.54 -32.75 33.55
CA GLY A 66 34.16 -34.04 33.24
C GLY A 66 35.37 -33.92 32.29
N THR A 67 35.97 -35.06 31.96
CA THR A 67 37.00 -35.14 30.91
C THR A 67 36.54 -34.39 29.67
N PRO A 68 37.39 -33.53 29.06
CA PRO A 68 37.02 -32.80 27.86
C PRO A 68 36.46 -33.77 26.82
N LEU A 69 35.47 -33.34 26.03
CA LEU A 69 34.92 -34.09 24.88
C LEU A 69 36.00 -34.45 23.81
N ALA A 70 37.28 -34.19 24.12
CA ALA A 70 38.52 -34.40 23.40
C ALA A 70 38.70 -35.75 22.72
N SER A 71 38.16 -36.85 23.25
CA SER A 71 38.24 -38.14 22.54
C SER A 71 37.30 -38.25 21.33
N THR A 72 36.38 -37.30 21.16
CA THR A 72 35.48 -37.15 20.01
C THR A 72 35.87 -35.98 19.09
N MET A 73 36.89 -35.18 19.46
CA MET A 73 37.27 -33.88 18.86
C MET A 73 38.02 -33.92 17.51
N GLY A 74 37.97 -35.04 16.77
CA GLY A 74 38.32 -35.02 15.34
C GLY A 74 37.24 -34.38 14.46
N LYS A 75 36.08 -34.08 15.05
CA LYS A 75 34.78 -33.91 14.39
C LYS A 75 34.27 -32.48 14.52
N ARG A 76 34.01 -31.83 13.39
CA ARG A 76 33.60 -30.41 13.31
C ARG A 76 32.21 -30.10 13.87
N GLN A 77 31.39 -31.14 14.07
CA GLN A 77 30.04 -31.09 14.62
C GLN A 77 29.83 -32.24 15.62
N TRP A 78 29.10 -32.02 16.70
CA TRP A 78 28.69 -33.09 17.63
C TRP A 78 27.33 -32.84 18.28
N GLN A 79 26.66 -33.92 18.70
CA GLN A 79 25.31 -33.88 19.28
C GLN A 79 25.22 -34.89 20.40
N MET A 80 24.37 -34.59 21.37
CA MET A 80 24.00 -35.51 22.45
C MET A 80 22.57 -35.22 22.90
N SER A 81 22.03 -36.13 23.71
CA SER A 81 20.78 -35.93 24.41
C SER A 81 20.97 -36.27 25.88
N ASP A 82 20.38 -35.48 26.76
CA ASP A 82 20.31 -35.74 28.19
C ASP A 82 19.07 -35.09 28.80
N ALA A 83 18.96 -35.01 30.13
CA ALA A 83 17.86 -34.37 30.81
C ALA A 83 18.28 -33.60 32.07
N VAL A 84 17.78 -32.38 32.22
CA VAL A 84 17.91 -31.55 33.44
C VAL A 84 16.56 -31.42 34.16
N GLY A 85 16.51 -31.44 35.49
CA GLY A 85 15.28 -31.47 36.29
C GLY A 85 15.44 -31.05 37.75
N GLY A 86 14.37 -31.18 38.55
CA GLY A 86 14.39 -30.74 39.95
C GLY A 86 15.37 -31.47 40.88
N VAL A 87 15.91 -32.62 40.45
CA VAL A 87 16.99 -33.34 41.15
C VAL A 87 18.36 -33.02 40.56
N ASP A 88 18.41 -32.75 39.25
CA ASP A 88 19.61 -32.52 38.46
C ASP A 88 19.44 -31.23 37.64
N PRO A 89 19.49 -30.05 38.29
CA PRO A 89 19.05 -28.81 37.66
C PRO A 89 20.08 -28.21 36.70
N ILE A 90 21.31 -28.73 36.67
CA ILE A 90 22.43 -28.16 35.92
C ILE A 90 23.29 -29.27 35.34
N ASP A 91 23.51 -29.24 34.03
CA ASP A 91 24.55 -29.97 33.32
C ASP A 91 25.65 -29.01 32.90
N MET A 92 26.92 -29.37 33.13
CA MET A 92 28.05 -28.54 32.71
C MET A 92 29.06 -29.29 31.84
N LEU A 93 29.34 -28.70 30.68
CA LEU A 93 30.10 -29.30 29.59
C LEU A 93 31.32 -28.46 29.26
N LYS A 94 32.39 -29.15 28.85
CA LYS A 94 33.67 -28.55 28.48
C LYS A 94 34.10 -28.98 27.08
N PHE A 95 34.44 -28.00 26.25
CA PHE A 95 34.92 -28.22 24.89
C PHE A 95 36.05 -27.25 24.52
N ASN A 96 36.73 -27.50 23.40
CA ASN A 96 37.87 -26.70 22.95
C ASN A 96 37.70 -26.34 21.48
N VAL A 97 37.85 -25.05 21.15
CA VAL A 97 37.85 -24.57 19.76
C VAL A 97 39.26 -24.72 19.19
N PRO A 98 39.46 -25.56 18.15
CA PRO A 98 40.79 -25.89 17.65
C PRO A 98 41.42 -24.79 16.78
N LEU A 99 42.73 -24.88 16.57
CA LEU A 99 43.62 -23.90 15.92
C LEU A 99 43.39 -23.63 14.42
N TYR A 100 42.32 -24.15 13.80
CA TYR A 100 42.26 -24.30 12.34
C TYR A 100 41.88 -23.04 11.53
N HIS A 101 41.59 -21.90 12.16
CA HIS A 101 41.10 -20.72 11.46
C HIS A 101 41.92 -19.46 11.79
N MET A 102 42.68 -18.95 10.82
CA MET A 102 43.47 -17.70 10.95
C MET A 102 42.61 -16.42 11.05
N GLY A 103 41.30 -16.55 11.28
CA GLY A 103 40.32 -15.46 11.44
C GLY A 103 39.25 -15.69 12.53
N GLY A 104 39.41 -16.71 13.39
CA GLY A 104 38.38 -17.14 14.35
C GLY A 104 37.40 -18.15 13.76
N ALA A 105 36.69 -18.89 14.63
CA ALA A 105 35.60 -19.79 14.25
C ALA A 105 34.26 -19.23 14.72
N ASP A 106 33.17 -19.52 14.03
CA ASP A 106 31.84 -19.22 14.57
C ASP A 106 31.42 -20.41 15.45
N ILE A 107 30.64 -20.15 16.50
CA ILE A 107 30.11 -21.19 17.38
C ILE A 107 28.60 -21.15 17.27
N HIS A 108 28.03 -22.30 16.93
CA HIS A 108 26.59 -22.53 16.83
C HIS A 108 26.19 -23.57 17.87
N ILE A 109 25.33 -23.19 18.79
CA ILE A 109 24.81 -24.06 19.84
C ILE A 109 23.30 -24.03 19.76
N SER A 110 22.67 -25.21 19.73
CA SER A 110 21.21 -25.33 19.78
C SER A 110 20.80 -26.37 20.80
N LEU A 111 19.79 -26.03 21.59
CA LEU A 111 19.19 -26.87 22.60
C LEU A 111 17.69 -27.02 22.33
N SER A 112 17.23 -28.24 22.07
CA SER A 112 15.79 -28.53 22.06
C SER A 112 15.28 -28.77 23.47
N GLY A 113 14.08 -28.29 23.82
CA GLY A 113 13.49 -28.46 25.16
C GLY A 113 13.35 -27.12 25.89
N ASP A 114 13.03 -27.15 27.18
CA ASP A 114 12.73 -25.96 28.01
C ASP A 114 13.86 -25.62 28.99
N ALA A 115 15.10 -25.93 28.61
CA ALA A 115 16.28 -25.67 29.42
C ALA A 115 17.04 -24.44 28.88
N ASP A 116 17.74 -23.76 29.77
CA ASP A 116 18.52 -22.56 29.49
C ASP A 116 19.97 -22.96 29.18
N ILE A 117 20.65 -22.21 28.30
CA ILE A 117 22.07 -22.39 27.99
C ILE A 117 22.86 -21.13 28.25
N HIS A 118 24.05 -21.30 28.83
CA HIS A 118 25.04 -20.24 28.98
C HIS A 118 26.41 -20.73 28.49
N LEU A 119 27.05 -19.94 27.63
CA LEU A 119 28.38 -20.20 27.09
C LEU A 119 29.40 -19.26 27.75
N PHE A 120 30.48 -19.84 28.26
CA PHE A 120 31.51 -19.12 29.02
C PHE A 120 32.92 -19.45 28.54
N ARG A 121 33.84 -18.55 28.86
CA ARG A 121 35.28 -18.79 28.79
C ARG A 121 35.94 -18.30 30.07
N ASP A 122 36.50 -19.24 30.84
CA ASP A 122 37.32 -18.95 32.02
C ASP A 122 38.61 -18.22 31.58
N ALA A 123 38.58 -16.90 31.60
CA ALA A 123 39.61 -16.03 31.06
C ALA A 123 40.73 -15.80 32.09
N ASN A 124 40.38 -15.84 33.37
CA ASN A 124 41.29 -15.58 34.48
C ASN A 124 41.86 -16.89 35.10
N GLY A 125 41.35 -18.06 34.68
CA GLY A 125 41.76 -19.39 35.12
C GLY A 125 41.36 -19.74 36.56
N ASN A 126 40.39 -19.02 37.14
CA ASN A 126 40.03 -19.11 38.55
C ASN A 126 38.92 -20.12 38.83
N GLN A 127 38.37 -20.75 37.78
CA GLN A 127 37.33 -21.77 37.89
C GLN A 127 36.01 -21.27 38.52
N GLN A 128 35.69 -19.97 38.41
CA GLN A 128 34.42 -19.37 38.83
C GLN A 128 33.71 -18.70 37.65
N ILE A 129 32.39 -18.83 37.57
CA ILE A 129 31.59 -18.11 36.57
C ILE A 129 31.48 -16.65 37.00
N GLU A 130 32.10 -15.76 36.23
CA GLU A 130 32.00 -14.31 36.38
C GLU A 130 31.17 -13.70 35.23
N GLU A 131 30.44 -12.61 35.50
CA GLU A 131 29.55 -12.00 34.49
C GLU A 131 30.30 -11.52 33.23
N ASP A 132 31.58 -11.14 33.36
CA ASP A 132 32.45 -10.72 32.27
C ASP A 132 33.06 -11.88 31.47
N GLU A 133 32.88 -13.13 31.93
CA GLU A 133 33.32 -14.35 31.24
C GLU A 133 32.21 -15.01 30.41
N ILE A 134 30.99 -14.45 30.49
CA ILE A 134 29.82 -14.93 29.77
C ILE A 134 29.86 -14.40 28.34
N LEU A 135 29.92 -15.32 27.38
CA LEU A 135 30.00 -14.99 25.95
C LEU A 135 28.62 -15.00 25.28
N GLY A 136 27.72 -15.85 25.76
CA GLY A 136 26.36 -15.95 25.23
C GLY A 136 25.41 -16.58 26.23
N ARG A 137 24.13 -16.19 26.14
CA ARG A 137 23.02 -16.74 26.93
C ARG A 137 21.83 -16.96 26.02
N ALA A 138 21.15 -18.07 26.18
CA ALA A 138 19.85 -18.29 25.55
C ALA A 138 18.92 -19.05 26.47
N TRP A 139 17.64 -18.71 26.38
CA TRP A 139 16.58 -19.32 27.16
C TRP A 139 15.63 -20.03 26.22
N ALA A 140 15.22 -21.23 26.58
CA ALA A 140 14.19 -21.91 25.82
C ALA A 140 12.85 -21.18 25.92
N ARG A 141 12.10 -21.15 24.82
CA ARG A 141 10.78 -20.51 24.74
C ARG A 141 9.71 -21.56 24.44
N ASN A 142 9.01 -22.01 25.49
CA ASN A 142 7.77 -22.79 25.38
C ASN A 142 7.86 -24.17 24.69
N ASN A 143 8.95 -24.93 24.84
CA ASN A 143 9.15 -26.31 24.33
C ASN A 143 9.07 -26.52 22.79
N THR A 144 8.71 -25.50 22.01
CA THR A 144 8.54 -25.62 20.54
C THR A 144 9.61 -24.89 19.73
N ILE A 145 10.41 -24.06 20.41
CA ILE A 145 11.49 -23.25 19.85
C ILE A 145 12.78 -23.65 20.55
N ASP A 146 13.83 -23.87 19.77
CA ASP A 146 15.15 -24.23 20.28
C ASP A 146 15.82 -22.99 20.90
N ALA A 147 16.54 -23.15 22.01
CA ALA A 147 17.42 -22.10 22.52
C ALA A 147 18.74 -22.14 21.74
N THR A 148 19.18 -21.00 21.21
CA THR A 148 20.39 -20.93 20.38
C THR A 148 21.38 -19.87 20.82
N ILE A 149 22.66 -20.18 20.71
CA ILE A 149 23.77 -19.24 20.87
C ILE A 149 24.59 -19.32 19.59
N ASP A 150 24.61 -18.22 18.85
CA ASP A 150 25.31 -18.07 17.57
C ASP A 150 26.31 -16.90 17.68
N LEU A 151 27.59 -17.21 17.83
CA LEU A 151 28.66 -16.22 18.01
C LEU A 151 29.65 -16.28 16.86
N SER A 152 30.21 -15.13 16.46
CA SER A 152 31.28 -15.08 15.45
C SER A 152 32.63 -14.66 16.04
N GLY A 153 33.71 -15.09 15.39
CA GLY A 153 35.07 -14.65 15.72
C GLY A 153 35.64 -15.24 17.02
N MET A 154 35.22 -16.45 17.38
CA MET A 154 35.67 -17.13 18.58
C MET A 154 37.15 -17.52 18.47
N TYR A 155 37.91 -17.19 19.51
CA TYR A 155 39.34 -17.52 19.58
C TYR A 155 39.54 -19.00 19.93
N MET A 156 40.69 -19.55 19.52
CA MET A 156 41.12 -20.86 20.02
C MET A 156 41.17 -20.88 21.55
N GLY A 157 40.73 -21.98 22.15
CA GLY A 157 40.76 -22.14 23.59
C GLY A 157 39.63 -23.00 24.14
N GLU A 158 39.63 -23.09 25.47
CA GLU A 158 38.68 -23.86 26.25
C GLU A 158 37.42 -23.04 26.54
N TYR A 159 36.26 -23.69 26.38
CA TYR A 159 34.94 -23.12 26.57
C TYR A 159 34.07 -24.06 27.38
N TYR A 160 33.12 -23.47 28.10
CA TYR A 160 32.19 -24.18 28.96
C TYR A 160 30.75 -23.85 28.60
N LEU A 161 29.90 -24.86 28.64
CA LEU A 161 28.46 -24.71 28.44
C LEU A 161 27.74 -25.19 29.70
N GLU A 162 26.98 -24.31 30.33
CA GLU A 162 26.02 -24.65 31.39
C GLU A 162 24.65 -24.83 30.74
N ILE A 163 24.03 -25.99 30.95
CA ILE A 163 22.62 -26.24 30.62
C ILE A 163 21.88 -26.29 31.95
N ARG A 164 20.81 -25.51 32.07
CA ARG A 164 20.10 -25.35 33.34
C ARG A 164 18.61 -25.54 33.16
N ASN A 165 17.97 -26.17 34.12
CA ASN A 165 16.51 -26.14 34.26
C ASN A 165 16.13 -25.40 35.55
N THR A 166 15.38 -24.32 35.38
CA THR A 166 14.85 -23.53 36.51
C THR A 166 13.51 -24.06 37.03
N PHE A 167 12.94 -25.09 36.38
CA PHE A 167 11.67 -25.71 36.74
C PHE A 167 11.85 -27.06 37.46
N PRO A 168 10.90 -27.45 38.34
CA PRO A 168 11.01 -28.66 39.15
C PRO A 168 10.84 -29.98 38.37
N ILE A 169 10.41 -29.93 37.12
CA ILE A 169 10.11 -31.11 36.29
C ILE A 169 11.30 -31.40 35.40
N SER A 170 11.73 -32.67 35.31
CA SER A 170 12.76 -33.13 34.37
C SER A 170 12.38 -32.82 32.93
N ARG A 171 13.33 -32.27 32.17
CA ARG A 171 13.19 -31.88 30.77
C ARG A 171 14.30 -32.55 29.97
N ASP A 172 13.91 -33.40 29.04
CA ASP A 172 14.84 -33.96 28.07
C ASP A 172 15.27 -32.85 27.10
N TYR A 173 16.54 -32.85 26.73
CA TYR A 173 17.08 -31.96 25.73
C TYR A 173 17.95 -32.70 24.71
N LYS A 174 18.06 -32.12 23.52
CA LYS A 174 19.05 -32.50 22.51
C LYS A 174 19.96 -31.30 22.29
N LEU A 175 21.24 -31.46 22.63
CA LEU A 175 22.25 -30.44 22.39
C LEU A 175 22.96 -30.74 21.08
N LYS A 176 23.11 -29.69 20.26
CA LYS A 176 23.94 -29.69 19.06
C LYS A 176 24.94 -28.56 19.17
N VAL A 177 26.19 -28.84 18.82
CA VAL A 177 27.27 -27.84 18.80
C VAL A 177 28.07 -28.01 17.51
N SER A 178 28.38 -26.88 16.88
CA SER A 178 29.30 -26.79 15.74
C SER A 178 30.22 -25.59 15.86
N TYR A 179 31.34 -25.68 15.15
CA TYR A 179 32.32 -24.60 15.01
C TYR A 179 32.68 -24.31 13.55
N GLU A 180 31.68 -24.32 12.66
CA GLU A 180 31.81 -24.00 11.24
C GLU A 180 31.52 -22.52 10.97
N GLN A 181 32.06 -21.97 9.86
CA GLN A 181 31.81 -20.59 9.42
C GLN A 181 30.39 -20.33 8.87
N PHE A 182 29.57 -21.38 8.79
CA PHE A 182 28.14 -21.28 8.52
C PHE A 182 27.41 -22.05 9.58
N ASN A 183 26.26 -21.53 10.00
CA ASN A 183 25.40 -22.28 10.87
C ASN A 183 24.94 -23.56 10.16
N ASP A 184 25.48 -24.69 10.57
CA ASP A 184 25.18 -26.03 10.10
C ASP A 184 24.34 -26.82 11.13
N VAL A 185 24.00 -26.16 12.24
CA VAL A 185 23.05 -26.60 13.24
C VAL A 185 21.69 -26.06 12.84
N LEU A 186 20.81 -26.94 12.37
CA LEU A 186 19.45 -26.53 11.97
C LEU A 186 18.57 -26.48 13.21
N SER A 187 18.58 -25.32 13.85
CA SER A 187 17.77 -24.92 15.00
C SER A 187 16.40 -24.38 14.55
N ARG A 188 15.36 -24.68 15.32
CA ARG A 188 14.03 -24.07 15.15
C ARG A 188 13.90 -22.82 16.03
N GLU A 189 14.58 -21.75 15.66
CA GLU A 189 14.48 -20.48 16.41
C GLU A 189 13.13 -19.81 16.16
N MET A 190 12.63 -19.93 14.94
CA MET A 190 11.33 -19.39 14.54
C MET A 190 10.59 -20.40 13.67
N ASN A 191 9.29 -20.59 13.91
CA ASN A 191 8.44 -21.49 13.13
C ASN A 191 7.39 -20.69 12.36
N PHE A 192 7.16 -21.05 11.09
CA PHE A 192 6.11 -20.43 10.27
C PHE A 192 5.12 -21.43 9.70
N THR A 193 3.89 -20.95 9.54
CA THR A 193 2.82 -21.65 8.83
C THR A 193 2.16 -20.70 7.84
N GLY A 194 2.09 -21.09 6.57
CA GLY A 194 1.53 -20.24 5.53
C GLY A 194 2.47 -19.10 5.14
N ALA A 195 1.90 -17.97 4.72
CA ALA A 195 2.66 -16.79 4.37
C ALA A 195 2.94 -15.92 5.60
N THR A 196 4.16 -15.40 5.73
CA THR A 196 4.59 -14.65 6.92
C THR A 196 5.65 -13.63 6.56
N ILE A 197 5.62 -12.51 7.29
CA ILE A 197 6.68 -11.49 7.31
C ILE A 197 7.37 -11.59 8.67
N ALA A 198 8.70 -11.63 8.67
CA ALA A 198 9.49 -11.59 9.89
C ALA A 198 10.69 -10.68 9.72
N SER A 199 11.20 -10.17 10.84
CA SER A 199 12.40 -9.32 10.86
C SER A 199 13.38 -9.85 11.90
N GLY A 200 14.67 -9.59 11.68
CA GLY A 200 15.72 -10.02 12.57
C GLY A 200 16.99 -9.18 12.42
N THR A 201 17.99 -9.51 13.21
CA THR A 201 19.27 -8.80 13.28
C THR A 201 20.40 -9.80 13.46
N VAL A 202 21.33 -9.82 12.51
CA VAL A 202 22.58 -10.60 12.63
C VAL A 202 23.77 -9.71 12.97
N ASN A 203 24.62 -10.16 13.89
CA ASN A 203 25.83 -9.47 14.37
C ASN A 203 26.79 -10.48 15.05
N ASN A 204 27.87 -10.00 15.69
CA ASN A 204 28.87 -10.90 16.28
C ASN A 204 28.38 -11.72 17.49
N SER A 205 27.30 -11.27 18.13
CA SER A 205 26.64 -11.96 19.25
C SER A 205 25.39 -12.74 18.83
N ASN A 206 25.02 -12.65 17.55
CA ASN A 206 23.96 -13.40 16.89
C ASN A 206 24.33 -13.60 15.42
N SER A 207 25.27 -14.50 15.14
CA SER A 207 25.89 -14.62 13.82
C SER A 207 24.94 -15.19 12.76
N SER A 208 23.85 -15.83 13.19
CA SER A 208 22.83 -16.39 12.30
C SER A 208 21.47 -16.44 12.97
N ASP A 209 20.41 -16.30 12.17
CA ASP A 209 19.04 -16.61 12.57
C ASP A 209 18.48 -17.76 11.70
N SER A 210 17.71 -18.67 12.30
CA SER A 210 17.20 -19.89 11.65
C SER A 210 15.67 -20.01 11.71
N TYR A 211 15.05 -20.03 10.53
CA TYR A 211 13.60 -20.06 10.35
C TYR A 211 13.14 -21.40 9.80
N HIS A 212 12.28 -22.11 10.51
CA HIS A 212 11.76 -23.41 10.15
C HIS A 212 10.32 -23.35 9.61
N PHE A 213 10.07 -24.11 8.54
CA PHE A 213 8.73 -24.34 8.00
C PHE A 213 8.62 -25.73 7.37
N THR A 214 7.40 -26.23 7.24
CA THR A 214 7.12 -27.52 6.61
C THR A 214 6.18 -27.36 5.43
N LEU A 215 6.42 -28.11 4.37
CA LEU A 215 5.52 -28.24 3.22
C LEU A 215 4.92 -29.64 3.23
N ASP A 216 3.59 -29.73 3.14
CA ASP A 216 2.81 -30.98 3.11
C ASP A 216 2.67 -31.56 1.70
N ARG A 217 3.04 -30.78 0.69
CA ARG A 217 3.02 -31.16 -0.71
C ARG A 217 4.00 -30.31 -1.51
N THR A 218 4.28 -30.75 -2.72
CA THR A 218 5.04 -29.95 -3.67
C THR A 218 4.23 -28.73 -4.13
N GLN A 219 4.76 -27.52 -3.95
CA GLN A 219 4.07 -26.28 -4.31
C GLN A 219 5.03 -25.12 -4.58
N ASN A 220 4.53 -24.06 -5.20
CA ASN A 220 5.34 -22.86 -5.41
C ASN A 220 5.57 -22.16 -4.07
N PHE A 221 6.81 -21.79 -3.83
CA PHE A 221 7.27 -21.05 -2.69
C PHE A 221 7.95 -19.78 -3.18
N HIS A 222 7.63 -18.68 -2.53
CA HIS A 222 8.25 -17.38 -2.77
C HIS A 222 8.90 -16.91 -1.47
N LEU A 223 10.15 -16.46 -1.56
CA LEU A 223 10.90 -15.78 -0.51
C LEU A 223 11.49 -14.49 -1.06
N SER A 224 11.29 -13.41 -0.32
CA SER A 224 11.95 -12.11 -0.50
C SER A 224 12.70 -11.75 0.77
N LEU A 225 13.97 -11.34 0.63
CA LEU A 225 14.80 -10.85 1.75
C LEU A 225 15.33 -9.45 1.46
N SER A 226 15.00 -8.49 2.33
CA SER A 226 15.56 -7.14 2.32
C SER A 226 16.44 -6.94 3.55
N SER A 227 17.60 -6.29 3.40
CA SER A 227 18.44 -5.92 4.53
C SER A 227 18.92 -4.47 4.43
N ALA A 228 18.92 -3.77 5.56
CA ALA A 228 19.19 -2.33 5.62
C ALA A 228 20.62 -1.99 5.18
N SER A 229 21.57 -2.89 5.43
CA SER A 229 22.98 -2.76 5.05
C SER A 229 23.34 -3.54 3.77
N ASN A 230 22.44 -4.38 3.23
CA ASN A 230 22.73 -5.36 2.19
C ASN A 230 23.90 -6.32 2.52
N THR A 231 24.24 -6.54 3.79
CA THR A 231 25.40 -7.34 4.23
C THR A 231 25.01 -8.65 4.91
N THR A 232 23.95 -9.30 4.44
CA THR A 232 23.48 -10.58 4.98
C THR A 232 23.60 -11.68 3.94
N ASP A 233 24.18 -12.80 4.33
CA ASP A 233 24.17 -14.04 3.54
C ASP A 233 22.93 -14.85 3.89
N PHE A 234 22.41 -15.67 2.98
CA PHE A 234 21.28 -16.54 3.33
C PHE A 234 21.34 -17.89 2.62
N ARG A 235 20.72 -18.89 3.25
CA ARG A 235 20.65 -20.25 2.74
C ARG A 235 19.31 -20.88 3.03
N LEU A 236 18.74 -21.55 2.04
CA LEU A 236 17.57 -22.42 2.23
C LEU A 236 18.04 -23.87 2.21
N VAL A 237 17.69 -24.60 3.26
CA VAL A 237 18.07 -26.00 3.48
C VAL A 237 16.80 -26.85 3.59
N ARG A 238 16.81 -28.04 2.98
CA ARG A 238 15.79 -29.07 3.19
C ARG A 238 16.40 -30.18 4.04
N ASP A 239 16.01 -30.25 5.31
CA ASP A 239 16.43 -31.31 6.23
C ASP A 239 15.72 -32.60 5.84
N GLY A 240 16.38 -33.41 5.00
CA GLY A 240 15.78 -34.58 4.37
C GLY A 240 15.69 -35.77 5.30
N ASN A 241 16.53 -35.80 6.32
CA ASN A 241 16.60 -36.90 7.29
C ASN A 241 16.09 -36.51 8.69
N ASN A 242 15.66 -35.26 8.88
CA ASN A 242 15.15 -34.68 10.13
C ASN A 242 16.14 -34.81 11.31
N ASN A 243 17.44 -34.81 11.03
CA ASN A 243 18.45 -34.89 12.08
C ASN A 243 18.76 -33.51 12.69
N GLY A 244 18.31 -32.44 12.03
CA GLY A 244 18.53 -31.05 12.40
C GLY A 244 19.98 -30.61 12.29
N ARG A 245 20.69 -31.12 11.28
CA ARG A 245 22.02 -30.72 10.84
C ARG A 245 22.04 -30.57 9.33
N LEU A 246 22.98 -29.76 8.86
CA LEU A 246 23.26 -29.67 7.44
C LEU A 246 24.08 -30.87 6.96
N ASP A 247 23.49 -31.68 6.08
CA ASP A 247 24.18 -32.75 5.35
C ASP A 247 24.47 -32.39 3.88
N GLU A 248 25.37 -33.16 3.25
CA GLU A 248 25.70 -33.00 1.83
C GLU A 248 24.46 -33.21 0.95
N GLY A 249 24.14 -32.20 0.13
CA GLY A 249 22.99 -32.22 -0.79
C GLY A 249 21.68 -31.65 -0.22
N GLU A 250 21.66 -31.17 1.04
CA GLU A 250 20.47 -30.57 1.65
C GLU A 250 20.29 -29.07 1.36
N VAL A 251 21.36 -28.40 0.91
CA VAL A 251 21.28 -26.99 0.48
C VAL A 251 20.46 -26.89 -0.80
N VAL A 252 19.33 -26.19 -0.71
CA VAL A 252 18.40 -25.95 -1.83
C VAL A 252 18.77 -24.68 -2.58
N VAL A 253 19.11 -23.64 -1.83
CA VAL A 253 19.63 -22.35 -2.32
C VAL A 253 20.68 -21.87 -1.36
N ASP A 254 21.75 -21.33 -1.90
CA ASP A 254 22.82 -20.68 -1.17
C ASP A 254 23.11 -19.33 -1.82
N TYR A 255 23.18 -18.28 -1.04
CA TYR A 255 23.44 -16.93 -1.52
C TYR A 255 24.45 -16.22 -0.63
N TYR A 256 25.44 -15.63 -1.28
CA TYR A 256 26.54 -14.92 -0.66
C TYR A 256 26.56 -13.50 -1.20
N TYR A 257 26.59 -12.53 -0.30
CA TYR A 257 26.78 -11.14 -0.66
C TYR A 257 28.17 -10.94 -1.29
N GLN A 258 28.21 -10.35 -2.50
CA GLN A 258 29.44 -10.13 -3.26
C GLN A 258 29.98 -8.68 -3.19
N GLY A 259 29.55 -7.88 -2.20
CA GLY A 259 30.09 -6.53 -2.01
C GLY A 259 29.47 -5.42 -2.87
N GLN A 260 28.33 -5.66 -3.54
CA GLN A 260 27.61 -4.63 -4.30
C GLN A 260 26.51 -3.98 -3.46
N THR A 261 26.70 -2.72 -3.08
CA THR A 261 25.65 -1.91 -2.44
C THR A 261 24.57 -1.57 -3.46
N ASN A 262 23.28 -1.78 -3.11
CA ASN A 262 22.05 -1.47 -3.87
C ASN A 262 21.39 -2.61 -4.67
N GLN A 263 21.45 -3.86 -4.21
CA GLN A 263 20.53 -4.89 -4.69
C GLN A 263 19.74 -5.47 -3.51
N PRO A 264 18.67 -4.80 -3.03
CA PRO A 264 17.79 -5.45 -2.08
C PRO A 264 16.81 -6.36 -2.82
N ILE A 265 16.33 -7.35 -2.07
CA ILE A 265 15.42 -8.41 -2.48
C ILE A 265 16.09 -9.53 -3.26
N THR A 266 16.73 -10.45 -2.53
CA THR A 266 16.91 -11.77 -3.14
C THR A 266 15.55 -12.45 -3.19
N LEU A 267 15.08 -12.61 -4.43
CA LEU A 267 13.80 -13.20 -4.77
C LEU A 267 14.05 -14.65 -5.16
N MET A 268 13.38 -15.56 -4.46
CA MET A 268 13.36 -16.97 -4.82
C MET A 268 11.92 -17.39 -5.06
N HIS A 269 11.52 -17.46 -6.32
CA HIS A 269 10.25 -18.05 -6.72
C HIS A 269 10.49 -19.40 -7.39
N ARG A 270 10.16 -20.49 -6.68
CA ARG A 270 10.37 -21.85 -7.19
C ARG A 270 9.46 -22.87 -6.55
N GLN A 271 9.29 -23.99 -7.24
CA GLN A 271 8.60 -25.15 -6.70
C GLN A 271 9.49 -25.88 -5.69
N LEU A 272 8.99 -26.05 -4.48
CA LEU A 272 9.62 -26.86 -3.43
C LEU A 272 8.78 -28.12 -3.21
N GLY A 273 9.44 -29.23 -2.89
CA GLY A 273 8.78 -30.50 -2.58
C GLY A 273 8.22 -30.53 -1.15
N GLU A 274 7.46 -31.57 -0.84
CA GLU A 274 7.10 -31.88 0.55
C GLU A 274 8.36 -32.05 1.41
N GLY A 275 8.38 -31.52 2.62
CA GLY A 275 9.50 -31.70 3.55
C GLY A 275 9.64 -30.61 4.63
N SER A 276 10.67 -30.78 5.45
CA SER A 276 11.10 -29.84 6.48
C SER A 276 12.18 -28.92 5.93
N TYR A 277 12.00 -27.62 6.08
CA TYR A 277 12.89 -26.60 5.53
C TYR A 277 13.36 -25.63 6.61
N PHE A 278 14.60 -25.17 6.44
CA PHE A 278 15.22 -24.12 7.25
C PHE A 278 15.74 -23.02 6.34
N LEU A 279 15.28 -21.79 6.54
CA LEU A 279 15.89 -20.60 5.99
C LEU A 279 16.84 -20.01 7.05
N GLN A 280 18.11 -19.89 6.71
CA GLN A 280 19.10 -19.28 7.58
C GLN A 280 19.54 -17.94 7.01
N VAL A 281 19.57 -16.93 7.85
CA VAL A 281 20.12 -15.61 7.54
C VAL A 281 21.38 -15.45 8.37
N ASN A 282 22.52 -15.22 7.74
CA ASN A 282 23.83 -15.17 8.40
C ASN A 282 24.46 -13.78 8.22
N GLN A 283 25.29 -13.40 9.18
CA GLN A 283 26.18 -12.24 9.03
C GLN A 283 27.10 -12.44 7.81
N SER A 284 27.30 -11.40 7.00
CA SER A 284 28.16 -11.53 5.82
C SER A 284 29.61 -11.84 6.18
N GLN A 285 30.18 -12.82 5.48
CA GLN A 285 31.59 -13.20 5.63
C GLN A 285 32.60 -12.10 5.27
N ILE A 286 32.16 -11.09 4.51
CA ILE A 286 33.01 -9.99 4.04
C ILE A 286 32.94 -8.80 5.00
N TYR A 287 31.80 -8.61 5.68
CA TYR A 287 31.53 -7.46 6.55
C TYR A 287 30.89 -7.89 7.87
N SER A 288 31.66 -7.84 8.95
CA SER A 288 31.20 -8.14 10.30
C SER A 288 30.55 -6.93 10.99
N SER A 289 29.45 -6.42 10.40
CA SER A 289 28.64 -5.35 11.00
C SER A 289 27.22 -5.85 11.31
N GLU A 290 26.59 -5.22 12.30
CA GLU A 290 25.18 -5.42 12.59
C GLU A 290 24.34 -5.17 11.34
N SER A 291 23.46 -6.11 11.02
CA SER A 291 22.63 -6.07 9.82
C SER A 291 21.19 -6.42 10.18
N ASN A 292 20.31 -5.42 10.07
CA ASN A 292 18.87 -5.61 10.20
C ASN A 292 18.28 -6.09 8.87
N TYR A 293 17.40 -7.07 8.94
CA TYR A 293 16.74 -7.62 7.77
C TYR A 293 15.27 -7.90 8.00
N GLN A 294 14.54 -8.03 6.89
CA GLN A 294 13.17 -8.48 6.83
C GLN A 294 13.05 -9.56 5.77
N ILE A 295 12.34 -10.62 6.11
CA ILE A 295 11.98 -11.71 5.21
C ILE A 295 10.48 -11.72 5.03
N MET A 296 10.05 -12.06 3.82
CA MET A 296 8.69 -12.46 3.56
C MET A 296 8.70 -13.74 2.77
N MET A 297 8.00 -14.74 3.28
CA MET A 297 7.93 -16.06 2.69
C MET A 297 6.50 -16.55 2.61
N GLY A 298 6.22 -17.46 1.68
CA GLY A 298 4.91 -18.08 1.61
C GLY A 298 4.72 -19.04 0.44
N CYS A 299 3.69 -19.86 0.58
CA CYS A 299 3.23 -20.85 -0.40
C CYS A 299 1.72 -20.74 -0.65
N ASP A 300 1.22 -19.50 -0.68
CA ASP A 300 -0.20 -19.13 -0.76
C ASP A 300 -0.67 -18.89 -2.21
N TRP A 301 -1.84 -18.26 -2.37
CA TRP A 301 -2.36 -17.89 -3.69
C TRP A 301 -1.39 -17.03 -4.51
N PHE A 302 -0.70 -16.07 -3.88
CA PHE A 302 0.27 -15.21 -4.56
C PHE A 302 1.42 -16.03 -5.15
N SER A 303 2.01 -16.94 -4.38
CA SER A 303 3.10 -17.82 -4.88
C SER A 303 2.67 -18.71 -6.05
N ASN A 304 1.39 -19.07 -6.10
CA ASN A 304 0.89 -19.98 -7.12
C ASN A 304 0.35 -19.25 -8.36
N SER A 305 0.06 -17.95 -8.26
CA SER A 305 -0.70 -17.23 -9.29
C SER A 305 0.07 -16.06 -9.89
N ILE A 306 0.94 -15.42 -9.12
CA ILE A 306 1.72 -14.26 -9.53
C ILE A 306 3.15 -14.72 -9.82
N THR A 307 3.72 -14.25 -10.91
CA THR A 307 5.01 -14.66 -11.46
C THR A 307 6.03 -13.53 -11.39
N ASP A 308 5.57 -12.28 -11.54
CA ASP A 308 6.40 -11.12 -11.31
C ASP A 308 6.69 -10.94 -9.82
N ASP A 309 7.97 -10.96 -9.48
CA ASP A 309 8.43 -10.99 -8.10
C ASP A 309 8.17 -9.66 -7.36
N ALA A 310 8.26 -8.51 -8.04
CA ALA A 310 8.06 -7.20 -7.43
C ALA A 310 6.56 -6.97 -7.12
N ILE A 311 5.69 -7.32 -8.07
CA ILE A 311 4.23 -7.30 -7.91
C ILE A 311 3.80 -8.29 -6.84
N LEU A 312 4.32 -9.52 -6.85
CA LEU A 312 4.04 -10.54 -5.83
C LEU A 312 4.42 -10.02 -4.45
N THR A 313 5.65 -9.54 -4.31
CA THR A 313 6.20 -9.09 -3.03
C THR A 313 5.35 -7.96 -2.45
N THR A 314 5.06 -6.94 -3.26
CA THR A 314 4.29 -5.77 -2.81
C THR A 314 2.84 -6.15 -2.49
N ALA A 315 2.18 -6.94 -3.34
CA ALA A 315 0.78 -7.32 -3.14
C ALA A 315 0.58 -8.25 -1.94
N ARG A 316 1.49 -9.21 -1.73
CA ARG A 316 1.45 -10.07 -0.54
C ARG A 316 1.72 -9.26 0.73
N ALA A 317 2.70 -8.35 0.70
CA ALA A 317 3.04 -7.55 1.87
C ALA A 317 1.86 -6.68 2.34
N ALA A 318 1.17 -6.02 1.40
CA ALA A 318 -0.06 -5.30 1.67
C ALA A 318 -1.10 -6.22 2.33
N TYR A 319 -1.42 -7.35 1.69
CA TYR A 319 -2.46 -8.26 2.18
C TYR A 319 -2.16 -8.90 3.54
N ILE A 320 -0.90 -9.25 3.85
CA ILE A 320 -0.54 -9.82 5.15
C ILE A 320 -0.73 -8.80 6.29
N GLY A 321 -0.59 -7.51 6.00
CA GLY A 321 -0.67 -6.44 7.00
C GLY A 321 -2.02 -6.38 7.71
N ASP A 322 -3.11 -6.41 6.94
CA ASP A 322 -4.47 -6.22 7.47
C ASP A 322 -5.56 -7.10 6.80
N GLY A 323 -5.20 -7.95 5.84
CA GLY A 323 -6.13 -8.80 5.09
C GLY A 323 -6.90 -8.07 3.99
N VAL A 324 -6.50 -6.84 3.65
CA VAL A 324 -7.11 -5.99 2.63
C VAL A 324 -6.01 -5.43 1.71
N ILE A 325 -6.37 -5.09 0.48
CA ILE A 325 -5.53 -4.24 -0.37
C ILE A 325 -6.30 -2.94 -0.57
N SER A 326 -5.82 -1.88 0.08
CA SER A 326 -6.41 -0.54 0.06
C SER A 326 -6.21 0.17 -1.30
N HIS A 327 -6.85 1.33 -1.46
CA HIS A 327 -6.68 2.18 -2.65
C HIS A 327 -5.22 2.59 -2.87
N THR A 328 -4.52 2.97 -1.79
CA THR A 328 -3.11 3.36 -1.84
C THR A 328 -2.20 2.17 -2.15
N GLU A 329 -2.44 1.01 -1.54
CA GLU A 329 -1.63 -0.19 -1.81
C GLU A 329 -1.85 -0.72 -3.22
N MET A 330 -3.08 -0.68 -3.75
CA MET A 330 -3.33 -1.04 -5.15
C MET A 330 -2.54 -0.16 -6.11
N ARG A 331 -2.45 1.16 -5.85
CA ARG A 331 -1.59 2.06 -6.63
C ARG A 331 -0.12 1.63 -6.54
N ASP A 332 0.36 1.29 -5.36
CA ASP A 332 1.76 0.90 -5.17
C ASP A 332 2.08 -0.46 -5.82
N ILE A 333 1.10 -1.38 -5.88
CA ILE A 333 1.17 -2.64 -6.63
C ILE A 333 1.22 -2.37 -8.15
N LEU A 334 0.34 -1.51 -8.68
CA LEU A 334 0.37 -1.12 -10.09
C LEU A 334 1.75 -0.55 -10.48
N ARG A 335 2.37 0.20 -9.59
CA ARG A 335 3.70 0.82 -9.80
C ARG A 335 4.86 -0.16 -9.88
N GLN A 336 4.71 -1.38 -9.37
CA GLN A 336 5.77 -2.38 -9.47
C GLN A 336 6.03 -2.80 -10.91
N ALA A 337 5.05 -2.65 -11.81
CA ALA A 337 5.19 -2.98 -13.24
C ALA A 337 6.02 -1.96 -14.05
N GLN A 338 6.86 -1.16 -13.40
CA GLN A 338 7.64 -0.08 -14.03
C GLN A 338 9.14 -0.32 -13.97
N ASP A 339 9.59 -1.43 -13.38
CA ASP A 339 10.99 -1.70 -13.07
C ASP A 339 11.90 -1.78 -14.32
N ALA A 340 11.34 -2.11 -15.48
CA ALA A 340 12.01 -2.15 -16.78
C ALA A 340 11.64 -0.99 -17.73
N PHE A 341 11.03 0.09 -17.22
CA PHE A 341 10.49 1.24 -17.98
C PHE A 341 9.37 0.92 -18.98
N ILE A 342 9.08 -0.36 -19.21
CA ILE A 342 8.03 -0.87 -20.09
C ILE A 342 7.31 -1.97 -19.31
N VAL A 343 5.98 -1.91 -19.34
CA VAL A 343 5.10 -2.94 -18.79
C VAL A 343 5.07 -4.11 -19.76
N ASP A 344 5.54 -5.27 -19.35
CA ASP A 344 5.55 -6.50 -20.13
C ASP A 344 4.25 -7.33 -19.98
N ALA A 345 4.20 -8.46 -20.68
CA ALA A 345 3.01 -9.31 -20.70
C ALA A 345 2.79 -10.07 -19.38
N THR A 346 3.85 -10.36 -18.64
CA THR A 346 3.82 -11.05 -17.35
C THR A 346 3.26 -10.10 -16.30
N GLU A 347 3.80 -8.89 -16.21
CA GLU A 347 3.35 -7.86 -15.28
C GLU A 347 1.87 -7.53 -15.48
N LEU A 348 1.46 -7.28 -16.74
CA LEU A 348 0.06 -7.01 -17.05
C LEU A 348 -0.86 -8.18 -16.65
N ALA A 349 -0.47 -9.42 -16.97
CA ALA A 349 -1.27 -10.59 -16.64
C ALA A 349 -1.40 -10.77 -15.12
N ASP A 350 -0.34 -10.48 -14.37
CA ASP A 350 -0.33 -10.61 -12.92
C ASP A 350 -1.16 -9.52 -12.22
N LEU A 351 -1.06 -8.26 -12.66
CA LEU A 351 -1.94 -7.19 -12.19
C LEU A 351 -3.42 -7.53 -12.45
N GLN A 352 -3.73 -8.06 -13.64
CA GLN A 352 -5.08 -8.50 -13.97
C GLN A 352 -5.56 -9.64 -13.06
N LYS A 353 -4.70 -10.61 -12.71
CA LYS A 353 -5.05 -11.67 -11.75
C LYS A 353 -5.39 -11.10 -10.37
N ILE A 354 -4.59 -10.16 -9.86
CA ILE A 354 -4.84 -9.51 -8.56
C ILE A 354 -6.18 -8.79 -8.57
N VAL A 355 -6.44 -7.95 -9.57
CA VAL A 355 -7.70 -7.21 -9.69
C VAL A 355 -8.90 -8.16 -9.81
N ASN A 356 -8.76 -9.28 -10.51
CA ASN A 356 -9.82 -10.30 -10.63
C ASN A 356 -10.08 -11.07 -9.32
N GLN A 357 -9.15 -11.07 -8.36
CA GLN A 357 -9.36 -11.63 -7.02
C GLN A 357 -9.97 -10.64 -6.03
N GLY A 358 -10.53 -9.51 -6.48
CA GLY A 358 -10.97 -8.39 -5.65
C GLY A 358 -11.61 -8.78 -4.31
N SER A 359 -12.71 -9.53 -4.34
CA SER A 359 -13.41 -9.95 -3.11
C SER A 359 -12.60 -10.88 -2.19
N ASN A 360 -11.71 -11.71 -2.74
CA ASN A 360 -10.87 -12.63 -1.96
C ASN A 360 -9.69 -11.91 -1.30
N LEU A 361 -9.23 -10.81 -1.89
CA LEU A 361 -8.13 -9.98 -1.39
C LEU A 361 -8.61 -8.73 -0.63
N GLY A 362 -9.90 -8.64 -0.33
CA GLY A 362 -10.48 -7.49 0.36
C GLY A 362 -10.45 -6.17 -0.42
N ILE A 363 -10.13 -6.20 -1.73
CA ILE A 363 -10.08 -4.99 -2.56
C ILE A 363 -11.50 -4.41 -2.67
N SER A 364 -11.66 -3.14 -2.30
CA SER A 364 -12.95 -2.46 -2.39
C SER A 364 -13.48 -2.43 -3.83
N LYS A 365 -14.80 -2.37 -4.00
CA LYS A 365 -15.41 -2.36 -5.34
C LYS A 365 -14.93 -1.18 -6.18
N SER A 366 -14.81 -0.01 -5.57
CA SER A 366 -14.32 1.20 -6.23
C SER A 366 -12.87 1.04 -6.70
N THR A 367 -11.96 0.61 -5.81
CA THR A 367 -10.56 0.34 -6.14
C THR A 367 -10.43 -0.69 -7.25
N GLN A 368 -11.24 -1.76 -7.22
CA GLN A 368 -11.25 -2.78 -8.27
C GLN A 368 -11.71 -2.22 -9.63
N VAL A 369 -12.75 -1.37 -9.64
CA VAL A 369 -13.22 -0.73 -10.88
C VAL A 369 -12.16 0.23 -11.43
N LEU A 370 -11.56 1.06 -10.58
CA LEU A 370 -10.50 2.00 -11.00
C LEU A 370 -9.26 1.26 -11.54
N ALA A 371 -8.81 0.19 -10.88
CA ALA A 371 -7.73 -0.64 -11.38
C ALA A 371 -8.07 -1.31 -12.73
N ASN A 372 -9.32 -1.75 -12.91
CA ASN A 372 -9.78 -2.26 -14.21
C ASN A 372 -9.72 -1.19 -15.31
N LYS A 373 -10.01 0.08 -15.01
CA LYS A 373 -9.92 1.19 -15.99
C LYS A 373 -8.46 1.55 -16.35
N VAL A 374 -7.50 1.20 -15.49
CA VAL A 374 -6.06 1.28 -15.78
C VAL A 374 -5.64 0.11 -16.68
N LEU A 375 -6.01 -1.12 -16.30
CA LEU A 375 -5.44 -2.34 -16.89
C LEU A 375 -6.15 -2.85 -18.15
N ASN A 376 -7.38 -2.42 -18.38
CA ASN A 376 -8.21 -2.87 -19.50
C ASN A 376 -8.70 -1.67 -20.32
N TRP A 377 -9.23 -1.96 -21.51
CA TRP A 377 -9.75 -0.90 -22.38
C TRP A 377 -10.84 -0.09 -21.68
N ASN A 378 -10.73 1.23 -21.78
CA ASN A 378 -11.69 2.19 -21.27
C ASN A 378 -11.77 3.38 -22.23
N LEU A 379 -12.98 3.72 -22.69
CA LEU A 379 -13.23 4.79 -23.66
C LEU A 379 -12.71 6.15 -23.20
N ALA A 380 -12.77 6.43 -21.90
CA ALA A 380 -12.30 7.67 -21.34
C ALA A 380 -10.77 7.81 -21.50
N ASN A 381 -10.00 6.72 -21.48
CA ASN A 381 -8.56 6.77 -21.75
C ASN A 381 -8.29 7.18 -23.20
N ASP A 382 -9.05 6.65 -24.17
CA ASP A 382 -8.93 7.02 -25.58
C ASP A 382 -9.22 8.52 -25.79
N LYS A 383 -10.28 9.03 -25.16
CA LYS A 383 -10.65 10.45 -25.24
C LYS A 383 -9.66 11.40 -24.57
N SER A 384 -8.97 10.92 -23.53
CA SER A 384 -7.86 11.67 -22.88
C SER A 384 -6.54 11.56 -23.66
N ASN A 385 -6.54 10.97 -24.87
CA ASN A 385 -5.34 10.65 -25.67
C ASN A 385 -4.31 9.78 -24.93
N LEU A 386 -4.74 9.03 -23.91
CA LEU A 386 -3.91 8.03 -23.23
C LEU A 386 -3.97 6.71 -24.00
N GLY A 387 -5.16 6.35 -24.50
CA GLY A 387 -5.38 5.13 -25.28
C GLY A 387 -5.54 3.88 -24.42
N GLY A 388 -5.50 2.71 -25.07
CA GLY A 388 -5.53 1.43 -24.39
C GLY A 388 -4.20 1.09 -23.71
N PHE A 389 -4.27 0.54 -22.50
CA PHE A 389 -3.13 -0.04 -21.80
C PHE A 389 -2.93 -1.50 -22.21
N GLY A 390 -1.68 -1.90 -22.39
CA GLY A 390 -1.32 -3.26 -22.79
C GLY A 390 0.17 -3.53 -22.71
N ALA A 391 0.57 -4.80 -22.86
CA ALA A 391 1.99 -5.18 -22.89
C ALA A 391 2.76 -4.37 -23.94
N GLY A 392 3.92 -3.84 -23.55
CA GLY A 392 4.71 -2.87 -24.32
C GLY A 392 4.41 -1.40 -24.00
N SER A 393 3.45 -1.10 -23.11
CA SER A 393 3.19 0.27 -22.65
C SER A 393 4.36 0.79 -21.81
N SER A 394 4.67 2.08 -21.91
CA SER A 394 5.73 2.67 -21.08
C SER A 394 5.28 2.87 -19.63
N ALA A 395 6.25 2.90 -18.71
CA ALA A 395 6.02 3.30 -17.32
C ALA A 395 5.35 4.68 -17.22
N ALA A 396 5.73 5.62 -18.10
CA ALA A 396 5.11 6.94 -18.16
C ALA A 396 3.62 6.88 -18.55
N HIS A 397 3.24 5.98 -19.46
CA HIS A 397 1.84 5.77 -19.81
C HIS A 397 1.06 5.19 -18.62
N LEU A 398 1.63 4.21 -17.90
CA LEU A 398 1.03 3.68 -16.67
C LEU A 398 0.84 4.78 -15.62
N GLU A 399 1.84 5.63 -15.37
CA GLU A 399 1.71 6.75 -14.43
C GLU A 399 0.65 7.76 -14.86
N GLN A 400 0.44 8.01 -16.16
CA GLN A 400 -0.66 8.86 -16.62
C GLN A 400 -2.04 8.25 -16.31
N LEU A 401 -2.18 6.93 -16.48
CA LEU A 401 -3.42 6.21 -16.16
C LEU A 401 -3.66 6.13 -14.64
N ILE A 402 -2.62 5.89 -13.85
CA ILE A 402 -2.66 6.01 -12.38
C ILE A 402 -3.05 7.43 -11.99
N GLY A 403 -2.43 8.44 -12.62
CA GLY A 403 -2.77 9.84 -12.45
C GLY A 403 -4.26 10.10 -12.64
N LYS A 404 -4.81 9.61 -13.75
CA LYS A 404 -6.23 9.74 -14.08
C LYS A 404 -7.13 9.03 -13.07
N TRP A 405 -6.90 7.76 -12.79
CA TRP A 405 -7.88 6.90 -12.08
C TRP A 405 -7.68 6.82 -10.57
N PHE A 406 -6.45 6.97 -10.08
CA PHE A 406 -6.13 6.88 -8.65
C PHE A 406 -5.77 8.23 -8.03
N LEU A 407 -5.31 9.21 -8.82
CA LEU A 407 -4.89 10.53 -8.32
C LEU A 407 -5.80 11.68 -8.78
N GLY A 408 -6.77 11.43 -9.66
CA GLY A 408 -7.70 12.45 -10.16
C GLY A 408 -7.06 13.61 -10.92
N THR A 409 -5.88 13.39 -11.53
CA THR A 409 -5.12 14.45 -12.21
C THR A 409 -5.63 14.78 -13.61
N ASP A 410 -6.50 13.94 -14.20
CA ASP A 410 -7.19 14.24 -15.46
C ASP A 410 -8.41 15.14 -15.23
N ARG A 411 -8.13 16.38 -14.83
CA ARG A 411 -9.12 17.37 -14.44
C ARG A 411 -9.95 17.83 -15.65
N PRO A 412 -11.24 18.17 -15.47
CA PRO A 412 -12.02 18.76 -16.55
C PRO A 412 -11.34 19.98 -17.17
N GLY A 413 -11.32 20.04 -18.50
CA GLY A 413 -10.87 21.21 -19.24
C GLY A 413 -11.70 22.45 -18.85
N ILE A 414 -11.02 23.58 -18.68
CA ILE A 414 -11.63 24.88 -18.41
C ILE A 414 -11.18 25.90 -19.47
N PRO A 415 -12.04 26.85 -19.86
CA PRO A 415 -11.62 27.93 -20.75
C PRO A 415 -10.60 28.85 -20.05
N ALA A 416 -9.81 29.59 -20.82
CA ALA A 416 -8.86 30.56 -20.26
C ALA A 416 -9.56 31.72 -19.53
N THR A 417 -10.76 32.09 -20.02
CA THR A 417 -11.60 33.12 -19.43
C THR A 417 -13.07 32.70 -19.49
N ILE A 418 -13.87 33.22 -18.57
CA ILE A 418 -15.33 33.06 -18.56
C ILE A 418 -15.99 34.44 -18.49
N ASP A 419 -17.20 34.55 -19.05
CA ASP A 419 -18.02 35.75 -18.87
C ASP A 419 -18.32 35.95 -17.39
N SER A 420 -18.04 37.16 -16.90
CA SER A 420 -18.28 37.57 -15.53
C SER A 420 -18.93 38.94 -15.50
N VAL A 421 -19.85 39.12 -14.55
CA VAL A 421 -20.55 40.39 -14.32
C VAL A 421 -20.17 40.91 -12.96
N THR A 422 -19.53 42.08 -12.92
CA THR A 422 -19.36 42.84 -11.69
C THR A 422 -20.36 43.99 -11.65
N LEU A 423 -20.79 44.38 -10.45
CA LEU A 423 -21.58 45.60 -10.29
C LEU A 423 -20.63 46.77 -10.06
N SER A 424 -20.76 47.81 -10.89
CA SER A 424 -20.09 49.09 -10.69
C SER A 424 -21.12 50.15 -10.31
N THR A 425 -20.74 51.12 -9.49
CA THR A 425 -21.61 52.26 -9.18
C THR A 425 -21.22 53.44 -10.07
N GLU A 426 -22.11 53.82 -10.99
CA GLU A 426 -21.96 55.03 -11.80
C GLU A 426 -23.08 56.01 -11.44
N ASN A 427 -22.73 57.20 -10.95
CA ASN A 427 -23.69 58.23 -10.49
C ASN A 427 -24.73 57.74 -9.46
N GLY A 428 -24.38 56.78 -8.62
CA GLY A 428 -25.29 56.20 -7.62
C GLY A 428 -26.22 55.10 -8.16
N VAL A 429 -26.06 54.70 -9.43
CA VAL A 429 -26.77 53.59 -10.05
C VAL A 429 -25.83 52.38 -10.16
N LEU A 430 -26.30 51.21 -9.73
CA LEU A 430 -25.57 49.95 -9.93
C LEU A 430 -25.74 49.52 -11.40
N LEU A 431 -24.63 49.44 -12.13
CA LEU A 431 -24.59 49.00 -13.51
C LEU A 431 -23.77 47.70 -13.63
N PRO A 432 -24.27 46.70 -14.37
CA PRO A 432 -23.50 45.50 -14.68
C PRO A 432 -22.35 45.82 -15.65
N VAL A 433 -21.14 45.41 -15.28
CA VAL A 433 -19.95 45.48 -16.11
C VAL A 433 -19.57 44.06 -16.51
N TYR A 434 -19.82 43.76 -17.78
CA TYR A 434 -19.43 42.52 -18.42
C TYR A 434 -17.95 42.56 -18.73
N HIS A 435 -17.22 41.57 -18.22
CA HIS A 435 -15.80 41.41 -18.49
C HIS A 435 -15.47 39.92 -18.57
N GLN A 436 -14.36 39.62 -19.22
CA GLN A 436 -13.81 38.28 -19.28
C GLN A 436 -12.89 38.09 -18.08
N ALA A 437 -13.23 37.16 -17.20
CA ALA A 437 -12.45 36.87 -16.01
C ALA A 437 -11.56 35.64 -16.23
N SER A 438 -10.27 35.75 -15.93
CA SER A 438 -9.32 34.64 -15.97
C SER A 438 -9.62 33.61 -14.89
N ILE A 439 -9.54 32.34 -15.26
CA ILE A 439 -9.80 31.22 -14.35
C ILE A 439 -8.65 30.21 -14.38
N ALA A 440 -8.37 29.61 -13.23
CA ALA A 440 -7.34 28.60 -13.07
C ALA A 440 -7.71 27.60 -11.97
N TYR A 441 -7.15 26.39 -12.06
CA TYR A 441 -7.25 25.40 -11.00
C TYR A 441 -6.39 25.79 -9.79
N GLN A 442 -7.00 25.83 -8.61
CA GLN A 442 -6.30 26.01 -7.33
C GLN A 442 -6.67 24.90 -6.37
N LYS A 443 -5.73 24.50 -5.51
CA LYS A 443 -5.99 23.48 -4.49
C LYS A 443 -6.90 24.08 -3.41
N ALA A 444 -8.07 23.49 -3.21
CA ALA A 444 -9.03 23.95 -2.22
C ALA A 444 -8.71 23.42 -0.81
N GLU A 445 -8.71 24.32 0.16
CA GLU A 445 -8.80 24.06 1.61
C GLU A 445 -10.26 23.80 2.02
N GLY A 446 -10.46 23.27 3.24
CA GLY A 446 -11.78 22.89 3.77
C GLY A 446 -11.98 21.38 3.94
N SER A 447 -13.19 20.97 4.28
CA SER A 447 -13.53 19.55 4.50
C SER A 447 -14.46 19.04 3.41
N LEU A 448 -14.53 17.71 3.23
CA LEU A 448 -15.54 17.13 2.34
C LEU A 448 -16.95 17.47 2.83
N PHE A 449 -17.19 17.27 4.13
CA PHE A 449 -18.40 17.68 4.84
C PHE A 449 -18.00 18.54 6.05
N GLN A 450 -18.59 19.72 6.22
CA GLN A 450 -18.22 20.70 7.24
C GLN A 450 -19.35 20.92 8.25
N ASN A 451 -20.61 21.04 7.79
CA ASN A 451 -21.78 21.28 8.66
C ASN A 451 -22.88 20.22 8.50
N GLY A 452 -22.54 19.10 7.86
CA GLY A 452 -23.48 18.05 7.51
C GLY A 452 -24.17 18.36 6.19
N ILE A 453 -24.55 17.30 5.48
CA ILE A 453 -25.10 17.40 4.13
C ILE A 453 -26.46 18.09 4.17
N SER A 454 -26.58 19.19 3.43
CA SER A 454 -27.78 20.01 3.36
C SER A 454 -28.06 20.46 1.94
N TYR A 455 -29.34 20.57 1.58
CA TYR A 455 -29.72 21.13 0.28
C TYR A 455 -29.40 22.63 0.16
N PHE A 456 -29.13 23.30 1.28
CA PHE A 456 -28.64 24.69 1.32
C PHE A 456 -27.17 24.83 0.87
N ASP A 457 -26.43 23.72 0.81
CA ASP A 457 -25.05 23.70 0.33
C ASP A 457 -25.01 23.90 -1.20
N ILE A 458 -26.15 23.78 -1.88
CA ILE A 458 -26.23 23.93 -3.34
C ILE A 458 -26.16 25.41 -3.73
N ASP A 459 -25.03 25.80 -4.33
CA ASP A 459 -24.83 26.99 -5.16
C ASP A 459 -24.17 26.54 -6.48
N GLN A 460 -24.86 26.72 -7.60
CA GLN A 460 -24.49 26.19 -8.92
C GLN A 460 -23.29 26.90 -9.58
N GLY A 461 -23.07 28.19 -9.30
CA GLY A 461 -22.06 28.95 -10.02
C GLY A 461 -22.32 29.08 -11.54
N ALA A 462 -21.25 29.07 -12.34
CA ALA A 462 -21.24 29.60 -13.71
C ALA A 462 -21.47 28.60 -14.86
N VAL A 463 -22.01 27.40 -14.60
CA VAL A 463 -22.31 26.39 -15.63
C VAL A 463 -23.80 26.04 -15.67
N GLY A 464 -24.31 25.66 -16.84
CA GLY A 464 -25.73 25.41 -17.09
C GLY A 464 -26.27 24.06 -16.61
N ASP A 465 -25.81 23.54 -15.48
CA ASP A 465 -26.09 22.18 -15.01
C ASP A 465 -27.11 22.09 -13.86
N CYS A 466 -28.01 23.08 -13.77
CA CYS A 466 -29.07 23.18 -12.76
C CYS A 466 -29.83 21.88 -12.47
N TYR A 467 -30.06 21.05 -13.49
CA TYR A 467 -30.72 19.76 -13.38
C TYR A 467 -29.96 18.79 -12.45
N PHE A 468 -28.62 18.83 -12.47
CA PHE A 468 -27.75 18.01 -11.64
C PHE A 468 -27.71 18.55 -10.21
N LEU A 469 -27.52 19.86 -10.05
CA LEU A 469 -27.43 20.52 -8.73
C LEU A 469 -28.76 20.45 -7.96
N ALA A 470 -29.89 20.69 -8.64
CA ALA A 470 -31.21 20.49 -8.05
C ALA A 470 -31.45 19.02 -7.68
N SER A 471 -30.94 18.06 -8.45
CA SER A 471 -31.03 16.64 -8.12
C SER A 471 -30.19 16.28 -6.88
N LEU A 472 -28.95 16.78 -6.79
CA LEU A 472 -28.11 16.62 -5.59
C LEU A 472 -28.81 17.21 -4.36
N GLY A 473 -29.38 18.41 -4.47
CA GLY A 473 -30.12 19.04 -3.39
C GLY A 473 -31.38 18.29 -2.98
N ALA A 474 -32.15 17.73 -3.93
CA ALA A 474 -33.30 16.89 -3.62
C ALA A 474 -32.90 15.60 -2.89
N VAL A 475 -31.76 15.00 -3.25
CA VAL A 475 -31.21 13.83 -2.54
C VAL A 475 -30.69 14.23 -1.16
N ALA A 476 -30.00 15.36 -1.02
CA ALA A 476 -29.53 15.88 0.27
C ALA A 476 -30.69 16.14 1.24
N LEU A 477 -31.83 16.63 0.73
CA LEU A 477 -33.03 16.88 1.53
C LEU A 477 -33.66 15.60 2.08
N HIS A 478 -33.79 14.55 1.27
CA HIS A 478 -34.56 13.35 1.64
C HIS A 478 -33.72 12.15 2.06
N ALA A 479 -32.49 12.04 1.56
CA ALA A 479 -31.60 10.91 1.80
C ALA A 479 -30.13 11.36 1.86
N PRO A 480 -29.73 12.21 2.83
CA PRO A 480 -28.36 12.74 2.92
C PRO A 480 -27.30 11.62 3.03
N ASN A 481 -27.64 10.47 3.61
CA ASN A 481 -26.73 9.32 3.63
C ASN A 481 -26.36 8.81 2.24
N ARG A 482 -27.24 8.93 1.22
CA ARG A 482 -26.89 8.56 -0.16
C ARG A 482 -25.82 9.48 -0.76
N ILE A 483 -25.77 10.74 -0.33
CA ILE A 483 -24.68 11.66 -0.68
C ILE A 483 -23.42 11.29 0.11
N ALA A 484 -23.52 10.99 1.40
CA ALA A 484 -22.36 10.53 2.19
C ALA A 484 -21.73 9.28 1.57
N ASP A 485 -22.54 8.26 1.27
CA ASP A 485 -22.14 6.99 0.64
C ASP A 485 -21.71 7.16 -0.84
N MET A 486 -21.90 8.35 -1.42
CA MET A 486 -21.39 8.69 -2.75
C MET A 486 -19.87 8.87 -2.75
N PHE A 487 -19.29 9.25 -1.61
CA PHE A 487 -17.88 9.60 -1.50
C PHE A 487 -17.08 8.57 -0.70
N THR A 488 -15.85 8.33 -1.12
CA THR A 488 -14.82 7.67 -0.35
C THR A 488 -13.61 8.60 -0.28
N ASP A 489 -13.19 8.96 0.93
CA ASP A 489 -11.93 9.66 1.15
C ASP A 489 -10.78 8.64 1.09
N ASN A 490 -9.86 8.84 0.15
CA ASN A 490 -8.74 7.93 -0.08
C ASN A 490 -7.55 8.18 0.86
N ALA A 491 -7.68 9.15 1.79
CA ALA A 491 -6.66 9.55 2.76
C ALA A 491 -5.34 10.05 2.14
N ASP A 492 -5.34 10.39 0.85
CA ASP A 492 -4.19 10.92 0.11
C ASP A 492 -4.47 12.29 -0.54
N GLY A 493 -5.56 12.94 -0.13
CA GLY A 493 -6.01 14.21 -0.70
C GLY A 493 -6.84 14.07 -1.98
N THR A 494 -7.26 12.84 -2.32
CA THR A 494 -8.23 12.55 -3.39
C THR A 494 -9.49 11.90 -2.84
N PHE A 495 -10.56 11.99 -3.62
CA PHE A 495 -11.86 11.41 -3.29
C PHE A 495 -12.36 10.56 -4.45
N THR A 496 -12.83 9.36 -4.16
CA THR A 496 -13.54 8.55 -5.14
C THR A 496 -15.04 8.78 -5.01
N VAL A 497 -15.68 9.13 -6.12
CA VAL A 497 -17.10 9.48 -6.23
C VAL A 497 -17.83 8.40 -7.03
N ARG A 498 -18.88 7.85 -6.44
CA ARG A 498 -19.75 6.83 -7.05
C ARG A 498 -20.91 7.49 -7.81
N PHE A 499 -21.16 7.02 -9.01
CA PHE A 499 -22.41 7.25 -9.74
C PHE A 499 -23.00 5.91 -10.18
N PHE A 500 -24.24 5.92 -10.65
CA PHE A 500 -24.88 4.79 -11.30
C PHE A 500 -25.08 5.10 -12.78
N VAL A 501 -24.45 4.33 -13.66
CA VAL A 501 -24.63 4.47 -15.11
C VAL A 501 -25.17 3.15 -15.63
N ASP A 502 -26.27 3.20 -16.37
CA ASP A 502 -26.99 2.02 -16.87
C ASP A 502 -27.33 1.00 -15.74
N GLY A 503 -27.63 1.51 -14.54
CA GLY A 503 -27.97 0.72 -13.36
C GLY A 503 -26.78 0.02 -12.67
N GLN A 504 -25.54 0.32 -13.07
CA GLN A 504 -24.32 -0.22 -12.45
C GLN A 504 -23.51 0.89 -11.79
N GLU A 505 -22.85 0.57 -10.68
CA GLU A 505 -21.92 1.51 -10.03
C GLU A 505 -20.72 1.80 -10.92
N ASN A 506 -20.45 3.08 -11.13
CA ASN A 506 -19.26 3.62 -11.75
C ASN A 506 -18.57 4.56 -10.76
N TYR A 507 -17.23 4.61 -10.79
CA TYR A 507 -16.43 5.38 -9.86
C TYR A 507 -15.43 6.27 -10.59
N VAL A 508 -15.30 7.51 -10.13
CA VAL A 508 -14.35 8.49 -10.64
C VAL A 508 -13.54 9.04 -9.46
N THR A 509 -12.24 9.23 -9.63
CA THR A 509 -11.39 9.85 -8.61
C THR A 509 -11.14 11.31 -8.94
N VAL A 510 -11.38 12.21 -7.99
CA VAL A 510 -11.11 13.64 -8.11
C VAL A 510 -10.09 14.09 -7.07
N ASP A 511 -9.17 14.96 -7.48
CA ASP A 511 -8.33 15.70 -6.54
C ASP A 511 -9.03 16.98 -6.02
N ARG A 512 -8.38 17.68 -5.09
CA ARG A 512 -8.88 18.92 -4.46
C ARG A 512 -8.72 20.18 -5.31
N TYR A 513 -8.22 20.08 -6.54
CA TYR A 513 -8.04 21.28 -7.36
C TYR A 513 -9.38 21.64 -8.01
N LEU A 514 -9.88 22.83 -7.72
CA LEU A 514 -11.14 23.35 -8.24
C LEU A 514 -10.88 24.62 -9.09
N PRO A 515 -11.69 24.89 -10.12
CA PRO A 515 -11.58 26.12 -10.90
C PRO A 515 -11.94 27.35 -10.07
N THR A 516 -11.06 28.34 -10.12
CA THR A 516 -11.23 29.60 -9.38
C THR A 516 -11.00 30.79 -10.28
N TYR A 517 -11.67 31.90 -9.98
CA TYR A 517 -11.35 33.19 -10.56
C TYR A 517 -9.98 33.66 -10.03
N GLU A 518 -9.03 33.95 -10.93
CA GLU A 518 -7.69 34.39 -10.52
C GLU A 518 -7.71 35.71 -9.73
N ALA A 519 -8.70 36.57 -10.00
CA ALA A 519 -8.80 37.89 -9.40
C ALA A 519 -9.11 37.86 -7.88
N ASN A 520 -9.83 36.84 -7.40
CA ASN A 520 -10.32 36.80 -6.02
C ASN A 520 -10.28 35.39 -5.38
N GLY A 521 -9.77 34.40 -6.11
CA GLY A 521 -9.68 33.01 -5.68
C GLY A 521 -11.01 32.32 -5.44
N LYS A 522 -12.13 32.93 -5.85
CA LYS A 522 -13.45 32.34 -5.63
C LYS A 522 -13.71 31.18 -6.58
N PHE A 523 -14.45 30.18 -6.12
CA PHE A 523 -14.90 29.09 -6.99
C PHE A 523 -15.75 29.61 -8.15
N VAL A 524 -15.55 29.02 -9.33
CA VAL A 524 -16.25 29.42 -10.57
C VAL A 524 -17.58 28.69 -10.73
N TYR A 525 -17.57 27.40 -10.43
CA TYR A 525 -18.72 26.50 -10.58
C TYR A 525 -19.29 26.18 -9.21
N ALA A 526 -19.84 24.98 -9.02
CA ALA A 526 -20.56 24.66 -7.81
C ALA A 526 -19.71 24.82 -6.55
N ASN A 527 -20.33 25.34 -5.51
CA ASN A 527 -19.73 25.56 -4.20
C ASN A 527 -20.82 25.55 -3.13
N ASP A 528 -20.42 25.58 -1.86
CA ASP A 528 -21.31 25.98 -0.79
C ASP A 528 -21.27 27.50 -0.63
N SER A 529 -22.42 28.11 -0.36
CA SER A 529 -22.53 29.56 -0.13
C SER A 529 -21.68 30.08 1.06
N SER A 530 -21.09 29.18 1.85
CA SER A 530 -20.08 29.43 2.88
C SER A 530 -18.67 29.19 2.36
N GLY A 531 -17.69 30.05 2.70
CA GLY A 531 -16.31 29.82 2.24
C GLY A 531 -16.19 29.95 0.72
N LEU A 532 -16.08 31.19 0.24
CA LEU A 532 -16.18 31.44 -1.20
C LEU A 532 -14.87 31.24 -1.96
N SER A 533 -13.73 31.09 -1.27
CA SER A 533 -12.40 31.14 -1.86
C SER A 533 -11.58 29.88 -1.53
N TYR A 534 -10.70 29.46 -2.45
CA TYR A 534 -9.98 28.19 -2.33
C TYR A 534 -9.12 28.03 -1.08
N TRP A 535 -8.73 29.10 -0.39
CA TRP A 535 -7.91 29.05 0.82
C TRP A 535 -8.71 29.09 2.13
N ASP A 536 -10.04 29.19 2.07
CA ASP A 536 -10.88 29.23 3.28
C ASP A 536 -11.05 27.81 3.84
N ASP A 537 -10.71 27.60 5.10
CA ASP A 537 -10.77 26.30 5.77
C ASP A 537 -12.20 25.90 6.16
N ARG A 538 -13.17 26.79 5.93
CA ARG A 538 -14.61 26.56 6.18
C ARG A 538 -15.36 26.04 4.95
N ASN A 539 -14.71 25.92 3.79
CA ASN A 539 -15.34 25.40 2.58
C ASN A 539 -15.90 23.99 2.80
N GLU A 540 -17.10 23.73 2.30
CA GLU A 540 -17.73 22.42 2.25
C GLU A 540 -17.71 21.88 0.80
N LEU A 541 -16.81 20.94 0.55
CA LEU A 541 -16.38 20.64 -0.82
C LEU A 541 -17.25 19.62 -1.57
N TRP A 542 -18.19 18.94 -0.91
CA TRP A 542 -18.89 17.81 -1.52
C TRP A 542 -19.66 18.19 -2.80
N VAL A 543 -20.27 19.38 -2.87
CA VAL A 543 -21.03 19.81 -4.06
C VAL A 543 -20.08 20.03 -5.24
N ALA A 544 -19.01 20.80 -5.02
CA ALA A 544 -18.00 21.09 -6.03
C ALA A 544 -17.29 19.81 -6.53
N LEU A 545 -16.99 18.87 -5.62
CA LEU A 545 -16.36 17.60 -5.97
C LEU A 545 -17.32 16.65 -6.70
N ALA A 546 -18.63 16.66 -6.36
CA ALA A 546 -19.65 15.91 -7.09
C ALA A 546 -19.77 16.42 -8.54
N GLU A 547 -19.87 17.73 -8.73
CA GLU A 547 -19.93 18.37 -10.05
C GLU A 547 -18.69 18.07 -10.89
N LYS A 548 -17.50 18.24 -10.30
CA LYS A 548 -16.24 17.88 -10.96
C LYS A 548 -16.20 16.42 -11.39
N ALA A 549 -16.61 15.50 -10.52
CA ALA A 549 -16.63 14.07 -10.83
C ALA A 549 -17.66 13.74 -11.91
N TYR A 550 -18.80 14.43 -11.94
CA TYR A 550 -19.81 14.27 -12.98
C TYR A 550 -19.34 14.77 -14.35
N ALA A 551 -18.59 15.87 -14.39
CA ALA A 551 -17.90 16.35 -15.59
C ALA A 551 -16.84 15.35 -16.09
N GLN A 552 -16.08 14.72 -15.19
CA GLN A 552 -15.14 13.65 -15.56
C GLN A 552 -15.85 12.35 -16.01
N LEU A 553 -16.98 12.00 -15.40
CA LEU A 553 -17.78 10.84 -15.79
C LEU A 553 -18.32 10.97 -17.22
N ASN A 554 -18.63 12.19 -17.66
CA ASN A 554 -19.14 12.48 -19.00
C ASN A 554 -18.26 11.85 -20.10
N GLN A 555 -16.93 11.89 -19.97
CA GLN A 555 -16.05 11.31 -20.98
C GLN A 555 -16.10 9.78 -21.07
N GLU A 556 -16.54 9.08 -20.02
CA GLU A 556 -16.55 7.60 -19.99
C GLU A 556 -17.55 6.98 -20.95
N TYR A 557 -18.59 7.72 -21.32
CA TYR A 557 -19.67 7.21 -22.13
C TYR A 557 -19.98 8.22 -23.23
N PHE A 558 -19.52 7.93 -24.44
CA PHE A 558 -20.12 8.58 -25.60
C PHE A 558 -21.45 7.88 -25.88
N ASN A 559 -22.49 8.66 -26.17
CA ASN A 559 -23.76 8.17 -26.70
C ASN A 559 -23.46 7.29 -27.93
N LEU A 560 -23.30 5.98 -27.70
CA LEU A 560 -23.05 4.96 -28.71
C LEU A 560 -24.31 4.10 -28.78
N PRO A 561 -25.37 4.54 -29.49
CA PRO A 561 -26.59 3.76 -29.65
C PRO A 561 -26.34 2.35 -30.17
N ALA A 562 -25.25 2.17 -30.94
CA ALA A 562 -24.83 0.87 -31.48
C ALA A 562 -24.40 -0.15 -30.39
N LEU A 563 -24.00 0.30 -29.20
CA LEU A 563 -23.64 -0.56 -28.07
C LEU A 563 -24.67 -0.51 -26.93
N GLY A 564 -25.76 0.27 -27.07
CA GLY A 564 -26.80 0.40 -26.05
C GLY A 564 -26.38 1.11 -24.77
N LEU A 565 -25.20 1.76 -24.76
CA LEU A 565 -24.68 2.53 -23.63
C LEU A 565 -25.06 4.01 -23.81
N LEU A 566 -25.95 4.52 -22.96
CA LEU A 566 -26.44 5.90 -23.04
C LEU A 566 -25.58 6.86 -22.19
N GLY A 567 -24.74 6.32 -21.29
CA GLY A 567 -23.91 7.13 -20.43
C GLY A 567 -24.73 8.07 -19.56
N ILE A 568 -24.20 9.27 -19.34
CA ILE A 568 -24.97 10.33 -18.68
C ILE A 568 -25.80 11.19 -19.65
N SER A 569 -25.91 10.77 -20.91
CA SER A 569 -26.65 11.49 -21.98
C SER A 569 -26.14 12.91 -22.27
N GLN A 570 -24.82 13.08 -22.26
CA GLN A 570 -24.15 14.36 -22.51
C GLN A 570 -23.19 14.28 -23.71
N ASP A 571 -22.43 15.36 -23.97
CA ASP A 571 -21.58 15.51 -25.15
C ASP A 571 -20.34 14.57 -25.16
N GLY A 572 -20.03 13.95 -24.03
CA GLY A 572 -18.91 13.05 -23.87
C GLY A 572 -17.56 13.73 -23.67
N SER A 573 -17.51 15.03 -23.35
CA SER A 573 -16.29 15.79 -23.09
C SER A 573 -15.98 15.87 -21.58
N ASN A 574 -14.70 15.88 -21.23
CA ASN A 574 -14.27 16.14 -19.85
C ASN A 574 -14.09 17.62 -19.63
N THR A 575 -15.20 18.34 -19.54
CA THR A 575 -15.26 19.78 -19.29
C THR A 575 -16.52 20.08 -18.48
N TYR A 576 -16.53 21.20 -17.74
CA TYR A 576 -17.76 21.64 -17.07
C TYR A 576 -18.84 22.00 -18.09
N GLU A 577 -18.49 22.64 -19.21
CA GLU A 577 -19.47 22.92 -20.27
C GLU A 577 -20.08 21.64 -20.86
N GLY A 578 -19.35 20.52 -20.85
CA GLY A 578 -19.83 19.24 -21.34
C GLY A 578 -21.04 18.68 -20.57
N ILE A 579 -21.29 19.16 -19.34
CA ILE A 579 -22.47 18.81 -18.54
C ILE A 579 -23.56 19.88 -18.54
N SER A 580 -23.39 20.96 -19.34
CA SER A 580 -24.35 22.06 -19.49
C SER A 580 -25.61 21.62 -20.22
N GLY A 581 -26.77 21.80 -19.58
CA GLY A 581 -28.07 21.38 -20.07
C GLY A 581 -28.31 19.87 -19.91
N GLY A 582 -29.41 19.48 -19.28
CA GLY A 582 -29.71 18.08 -19.03
C GLY A 582 -31.06 17.88 -18.36
N TRP A 583 -31.32 16.65 -17.91
CA TRP A 583 -32.62 16.27 -17.35
C TRP A 583 -32.47 15.78 -15.91
N ALA A 584 -33.30 16.30 -14.99
CA ALA A 584 -33.17 15.96 -13.58
C ALA A 584 -33.49 14.49 -13.30
N PHE A 585 -34.42 13.86 -14.04
CA PHE A 585 -34.68 12.42 -13.89
C PHE A 585 -33.42 11.55 -14.20
N ASN A 586 -32.61 11.93 -15.18
CA ASN A 586 -31.33 11.26 -15.45
C ASN A 586 -30.36 11.46 -14.29
N ALA A 587 -30.18 12.71 -13.84
CA ALA A 587 -29.29 13.02 -12.72
C ALA A 587 -29.71 12.29 -11.42
N LEU A 588 -31.01 12.28 -11.09
CA LEU A 588 -31.56 11.50 -9.97
C LEU A 588 -31.19 10.01 -10.09
N THR A 589 -31.30 9.44 -11.29
CA THR A 589 -30.90 8.05 -11.53
C THR A 589 -29.41 7.85 -11.32
N HIS A 590 -28.57 8.75 -11.83
CA HIS A 590 -27.11 8.65 -11.69
C HIS A 590 -26.63 8.81 -10.25
N ILE A 591 -27.27 9.69 -9.47
CA ILE A 591 -26.89 9.94 -8.07
C ILE A 591 -27.34 8.76 -7.19
N THR A 592 -28.57 8.29 -7.37
CA THR A 592 -29.25 7.39 -6.41
C THR A 592 -29.25 5.91 -6.81
N GLY A 593 -29.11 5.61 -8.09
CA GLY A 593 -29.32 4.26 -8.65
C GLY A 593 -30.79 3.85 -8.72
N LEU A 594 -31.71 4.74 -8.36
CA LEU A 594 -33.15 4.51 -8.45
C LEU A 594 -33.66 4.96 -9.81
N ASN A 595 -34.65 4.24 -10.34
CA ASN A 595 -35.39 4.73 -11.51
C ASN A 595 -36.07 6.06 -11.17
N ALA A 596 -36.03 7.01 -12.09
CA ALA A 596 -36.79 8.26 -12.00
C ALA A 596 -37.75 8.41 -13.19
N MET A 597 -38.87 9.09 -12.94
CA MET A 597 -39.94 9.31 -13.90
C MET A 597 -40.18 10.81 -14.12
N PRO A 598 -40.19 11.26 -15.39
CA PRO A 598 -40.60 12.61 -15.73
C PRO A 598 -42.13 12.73 -15.82
N HIS A 599 -42.65 13.85 -15.33
CA HIS A 599 -44.07 14.21 -15.35
C HIS A 599 -44.22 15.55 -16.06
N GLN A 600 -45.03 15.59 -17.13
CA GLN A 600 -45.27 16.80 -17.92
C GLN A 600 -46.71 16.82 -18.38
N ASP A 601 -47.21 18.01 -18.71
CA ASP A 601 -48.52 18.14 -19.32
C ASP A 601 -48.59 17.34 -20.64
N LEU A 602 -49.54 16.41 -20.72
CA LEU A 602 -49.70 15.43 -21.80
C LEU A 602 -50.25 16.05 -23.10
N SER A 603 -50.45 17.36 -23.12
CA SER A 603 -50.88 18.14 -24.29
C SER A 603 -49.91 18.06 -25.49
N SER A 604 -48.69 17.53 -25.29
CA SER A 604 -47.66 17.34 -26.32
C SER A 604 -47.67 15.97 -27.02
N GLY A 605 -48.53 15.02 -26.61
CA GLY A 605 -48.63 13.70 -27.26
C GLY A 605 -47.44 12.76 -27.04
N ALA A 606 -46.63 13.00 -26.01
CA ALA A 606 -45.45 12.19 -25.70
C ALA A 606 -45.80 10.86 -24.99
N LEU A 607 -45.27 9.74 -25.49
CA LEU A 607 -45.61 8.37 -25.08
C LEU A 607 -44.97 7.88 -23.76
N PHE A 608 -44.15 8.70 -23.10
CA PHE A 608 -43.28 8.27 -21.97
C PHE A 608 -43.42 9.12 -20.69
N TRP A 609 -44.39 10.04 -20.62
CA TRP A 609 -44.51 11.01 -19.53
C TRP A 609 -45.74 10.68 -18.67
N ALA A 610 -45.60 10.86 -17.35
CA ALA A 610 -46.72 10.74 -16.42
C ALA A 610 -47.49 12.06 -16.29
N SER A 611 -48.69 12.01 -15.70
CA SER A 611 -49.56 13.18 -15.56
C SER A 611 -48.93 14.25 -14.68
N ASN A 612 -48.98 15.51 -15.10
CA ASN A 612 -48.48 16.64 -14.32
C ASN A 612 -49.54 17.13 -13.31
N THR A 613 -49.68 16.42 -12.18
CA THR A 613 -50.62 16.81 -11.12
C THR A 613 -49.95 17.09 -9.78
N ILE A 614 -50.45 18.10 -9.07
CA ILE A 614 -50.01 18.43 -7.70
C ILE A 614 -50.23 17.27 -6.73
N ALA A 615 -51.31 16.48 -6.92
CA ALA A 615 -51.63 15.36 -6.05
C ALA A 615 -50.57 14.24 -6.14
N GLU A 616 -50.12 13.91 -7.34
CA GLU A 616 -49.07 12.90 -7.56
C GLU A 616 -47.72 13.40 -7.07
N MET A 617 -47.39 14.67 -7.33
CA MET A 617 -46.16 15.29 -6.84
C MET A 617 -46.10 15.31 -5.30
N MET A 618 -47.20 15.68 -4.64
CA MET A 618 -47.27 15.64 -3.17
C MET A 618 -47.24 14.21 -2.62
N THR A 619 -47.84 13.26 -3.32
CA THR A 619 -47.70 11.84 -2.98
C THR A 619 -46.23 11.42 -3.05
N ALA A 620 -45.50 11.89 -4.07
CA ALA A 620 -44.08 11.63 -4.22
C ALA A 620 -43.27 12.18 -3.05
N PHE A 621 -43.43 13.47 -2.81
CA PHE A 621 -42.70 14.22 -1.80
C PHE A 621 -42.93 13.65 -0.40
N ASN A 622 -44.20 13.38 -0.05
CA ASN A 622 -44.55 12.83 1.26
C ASN A 622 -44.09 11.38 1.48
N GLN A 623 -43.82 10.63 0.40
CA GLN A 623 -43.21 9.30 0.47
C GLN A 623 -41.69 9.35 0.63
N GLY A 624 -41.08 10.54 0.69
CA GLY A 624 -39.63 10.71 0.76
C GLY A 624 -38.91 10.51 -0.56
N ARG A 625 -39.63 10.50 -1.69
CA ARG A 625 -39.03 10.43 -3.02
C ARG A 625 -38.41 11.78 -3.36
N MET A 626 -37.28 11.79 -4.07
CA MET A 626 -36.62 13.03 -4.48
C MET A 626 -37.40 13.68 -5.60
N VAL A 627 -37.82 14.94 -5.41
CA VAL A 627 -38.63 15.68 -6.36
C VAL A 627 -37.91 16.94 -6.84
N VAL A 628 -37.79 17.09 -8.16
CA VAL A 628 -37.26 18.29 -8.82
C VAL A 628 -38.36 18.87 -9.71
N VAL A 629 -38.58 20.18 -9.63
CA VAL A 629 -39.60 20.86 -10.46
C VAL A 629 -38.91 21.76 -11.48
N ASN A 630 -39.45 21.81 -12.70
CA ASN A 630 -38.75 22.35 -13.86
C ASN A 630 -39.57 23.41 -14.60
N THR A 631 -38.87 24.38 -15.19
CA THR A 631 -39.44 25.41 -16.04
C THR A 631 -38.89 25.27 -17.46
N THR A 632 -39.72 25.49 -18.48
CA THR A 632 -39.24 25.52 -19.89
C THR A 632 -39.03 26.94 -20.40
N ARG A 633 -39.70 27.90 -19.77
CA ARG A 633 -39.65 29.34 -20.02
C ARG A 633 -40.07 30.07 -18.73
N PRO A 634 -39.67 31.33 -18.53
CA PRO A 634 -40.14 32.11 -17.41
C PRO A 634 -41.54 32.65 -17.76
N ASP A 635 -42.57 32.13 -17.08
CA ASP A 635 -43.94 32.65 -17.21
C ASP A 635 -44.21 33.79 -16.20
N ASN A 636 -43.31 33.98 -15.22
CA ASN A 636 -43.36 35.02 -14.19
C ASN A 636 -41.97 35.62 -13.92
N ALA A 637 -41.93 36.86 -13.43
CA ALA A 637 -40.70 37.59 -13.16
C ALA A 637 -39.87 37.02 -11.99
N ASP A 638 -40.50 36.26 -11.09
CA ASP A 638 -39.85 35.65 -9.92
C ASP A 638 -39.31 34.23 -10.17
N VAL A 639 -39.44 33.70 -11.40
CA VAL A 639 -39.01 32.36 -11.78
C VAL A 639 -38.09 32.42 -13.00
N VAL A 640 -36.96 31.72 -12.91
CA VAL A 640 -36.03 31.50 -14.01
C VAL A 640 -36.58 30.42 -14.95
N GLY A 641 -36.54 30.68 -16.27
CA GLY A 641 -36.92 29.72 -17.30
C GLY A 641 -35.79 28.78 -17.73
N LYS A 642 -36.13 27.61 -18.27
CA LYS A 642 -35.17 26.53 -18.61
C LYS A 642 -34.32 26.13 -17.40
N HIS A 643 -34.96 26.01 -16.25
CA HIS A 643 -34.28 25.87 -14.95
C HIS A 643 -34.95 24.81 -14.08
N ALA A 644 -34.15 24.18 -13.23
CA ALA A 644 -34.59 23.17 -12.27
C ALA A 644 -34.56 23.71 -10.84
N TYR A 645 -35.53 23.33 -10.02
CA TYR A 645 -35.66 23.74 -8.62
C TYR A 645 -35.89 22.52 -7.73
N ILE A 646 -35.40 22.59 -6.50
CA ILE A 646 -35.65 21.58 -5.48
C ILE A 646 -37.03 21.88 -4.88
N LEU A 647 -37.92 20.89 -4.84
CA LEU A 647 -39.11 20.99 -3.99
C LEU A 647 -38.67 20.82 -2.53
N ALA A 648 -38.57 21.91 -1.78
CA ALA A 648 -38.02 21.91 -0.42
C ALA A 648 -39.09 21.66 0.66
N GLY A 649 -40.35 21.96 0.38
CA GLY A 649 -41.42 21.76 1.35
C GLY A 649 -42.80 22.19 0.89
N TYR A 650 -43.80 21.87 1.70
CA TYR A 650 -45.18 22.32 1.56
C TYR A 650 -45.76 22.62 2.95
N ASP A 651 -46.26 23.85 3.14
CA ASP A 651 -46.95 24.25 4.37
C ASP A 651 -48.46 24.16 4.17
N ALA A 652 -49.09 23.17 4.80
CA ALA A 652 -50.52 22.94 4.72
C ALA A 652 -51.37 24.05 5.36
N ASN A 653 -50.80 24.88 6.27
CA ASN A 653 -51.54 25.97 6.90
C ASN A 653 -51.69 27.17 5.97
N THR A 654 -50.65 27.45 5.19
CA THR A 654 -50.59 28.61 4.30
C THR A 654 -50.90 28.23 2.84
N GLY A 655 -50.78 26.94 2.50
CA GLY A 655 -51.02 26.42 1.15
C GLY A 655 -49.86 26.66 0.17
N TYR A 656 -48.68 27.02 0.68
CA TYR A 656 -47.51 27.33 -0.14
C TYR A 656 -46.52 26.16 -0.24
N PHE A 657 -46.01 25.97 -1.45
CA PHE A 657 -44.85 25.17 -1.77
C PHE A 657 -43.60 26.03 -1.66
N SER A 658 -42.54 25.49 -1.06
CA SER A 658 -41.22 26.10 -0.98
C SER A 658 -40.33 25.48 -2.04
N LEU A 659 -39.85 26.28 -2.99
CA LEU A 659 -38.98 25.85 -4.08
C LEU A 659 -37.62 26.52 -3.94
N TYR A 660 -36.58 25.73 -3.76
CA TYR A 660 -35.21 26.25 -3.64
C TYR A 660 -34.57 26.34 -5.01
N ASN A 661 -34.02 27.51 -5.33
CA ASN A 661 -33.30 27.76 -6.56
C ASN A 661 -31.81 27.40 -6.41
N PRO A 662 -31.27 26.46 -7.20
CA PRO A 662 -29.87 26.04 -7.10
C PRO A 662 -28.85 27.14 -7.43
N TRP A 663 -29.26 28.30 -7.96
CA TRP A 663 -28.39 29.49 -8.10
C TRP A 663 -28.10 30.21 -6.77
N HIS A 664 -28.62 29.70 -5.65
CA HIS A 664 -28.54 30.32 -4.33
C HIS A 664 -28.99 31.81 -4.31
N SER A 665 -29.80 32.19 -5.31
CA SER A 665 -30.37 33.53 -5.48
C SER A 665 -31.61 33.44 -6.38
N ASN A 666 -32.56 34.37 -6.19
CA ASN A 666 -33.77 34.47 -7.03
C ASN A 666 -33.80 35.83 -7.73
N PRO A 667 -34.44 35.95 -8.91
CA PRO A 667 -34.85 37.23 -9.45
C PRO A 667 -35.71 37.97 -8.40
N GLU A 668 -35.55 39.29 -8.25
CA GLU A 668 -36.28 40.09 -7.25
C GLU A 668 -37.79 39.82 -7.31
N SER A 669 -38.34 39.12 -6.31
CA SER A 669 -39.77 38.82 -6.23
C SER A 669 -40.48 39.76 -5.25
N ALA A 670 -41.51 40.46 -5.73
CA ALA A 670 -42.32 41.39 -4.92
C ALA A 670 -43.17 40.69 -3.83
N ASN A 671 -43.19 39.35 -3.80
CA ASN A 671 -44.04 38.52 -2.94
C ASN A 671 -43.23 37.59 -2.02
N ASN A 672 -42.04 37.99 -1.55
CA ASN A 672 -41.30 37.23 -0.54
C ASN A 672 -41.74 37.63 0.89
N PRO A 673 -42.64 36.88 1.56
CA PRO A 673 -43.10 37.20 2.91
C PRO A 673 -42.02 37.02 4.00
N THR A 674 -40.83 36.50 3.66
CA THR A 674 -39.79 36.11 4.63
C THR A 674 -38.40 36.73 4.40
N GLY A 675 -38.18 37.42 3.27
CA GLY A 675 -36.87 38.01 2.95
C GLY A 675 -35.73 37.00 2.75
N GLN A 676 -36.02 35.69 2.71
CA GLN A 676 -35.02 34.65 2.49
C GLN A 676 -34.88 34.35 1.00
N TYR A 677 -33.90 34.99 0.36
CA TYR A 677 -33.22 34.37 -0.78
C TYR A 677 -32.58 33.07 -0.25
N PRO A 678 -32.72 31.88 -0.90
CA PRO A 678 -33.11 31.63 -2.30
C PRO A 678 -34.38 30.75 -2.49
N ILE A 679 -35.43 30.95 -1.69
CA ILE A 679 -36.68 30.16 -1.80
C ILE A 679 -37.79 30.96 -2.49
N VAL A 680 -38.46 30.35 -3.47
CA VAL A 680 -39.68 30.86 -4.10
C VAL A 680 -40.89 30.15 -3.49
N TYR A 681 -41.92 30.92 -3.11
CA TYR A 681 -43.16 30.37 -2.56
C TYR A 681 -44.28 30.40 -3.61
N LYS A 682 -44.89 29.26 -3.90
CA LYS A 682 -45.98 29.16 -4.88
C LYS A 682 -47.19 28.45 -4.28
N THR A 683 -48.39 28.94 -4.55
CA THR A 683 -49.62 28.15 -4.31
C THR A 683 -49.73 27.03 -5.35
N ALA A 684 -50.60 26.05 -5.13
CA ALA A 684 -50.81 24.96 -6.09
C ALA A 684 -51.17 25.43 -7.51
N SER A 685 -51.98 26.49 -7.63
CA SER A 685 -52.35 27.05 -8.94
C SER A 685 -51.18 27.75 -9.62
N GLN A 686 -50.41 28.54 -8.87
CA GLN A 686 -49.22 29.21 -9.40
C GLN A 686 -48.12 28.21 -9.78
N LEU A 687 -48.01 27.11 -9.03
CA LEU A 687 -47.03 26.07 -9.33
C LEU A 687 -47.30 25.41 -10.69
N LEU A 688 -48.56 25.09 -11.00
CA LEU A 688 -48.93 24.53 -12.31
C LEU A 688 -48.86 25.55 -13.46
N GLU A 689 -48.97 26.84 -13.15
CA GLU A 689 -48.86 27.93 -14.14
C GLU A 689 -47.39 28.21 -14.48
N ASP A 690 -46.54 28.34 -13.46
CA ASP A 690 -45.15 28.77 -13.63
C ASP A 690 -44.21 27.59 -13.94
N PHE A 691 -44.52 26.39 -13.45
CA PHE A 691 -43.69 25.18 -13.60
C PHE A 691 -44.37 24.15 -14.51
N HIS A 692 -43.60 23.67 -15.48
CA HIS A 692 -44.14 22.99 -16.66
C HIS A 692 -44.00 21.46 -16.58
N SER A 693 -43.10 20.97 -15.73
CA SER A 693 -42.86 19.56 -15.48
C SER A 693 -42.22 19.36 -14.12
N TRP A 694 -42.22 18.13 -13.63
CA TRP A 694 -41.47 17.70 -12.47
C TRP A 694 -40.95 16.27 -12.65
N ASP A 695 -39.82 15.99 -12.03
CA ASP A 695 -39.17 14.69 -12.05
C ASP A 695 -39.13 14.13 -10.64
N ALA A 696 -39.33 12.82 -10.50
CA ALA A 696 -39.11 12.18 -9.22
C ALA A 696 -38.58 10.77 -9.35
N THR A 697 -37.84 10.32 -8.34
CA THR A 697 -37.56 8.90 -8.17
C THR A 697 -38.86 8.11 -8.04
N VAL A 698 -38.86 6.87 -8.52
CA VAL A 698 -40.03 5.98 -8.44
C VAL A 698 -40.23 5.48 -7.01
N THR A 699 -39.14 5.29 -6.27
CA THR A 699 -39.08 4.91 -4.85
C THR A 699 -38.28 5.94 -4.04
N ALA A 700 -38.32 5.84 -2.70
CA ALA A 700 -37.50 6.65 -1.80
C ALA A 700 -36.04 6.17 -1.72
#